data_AF-A0A0D2PPH4-F1
#
_entry.id   AF-A0A0D2PPH4-F1
#
_cell.length_a   1.000
_cell.length_b   1.000
_cell.length_c   1.000
_cell.angle_alpha   90.00
_cell.angle_beta   90.00
_cell.angle_gamma   90.00
#
_symmetry.space_group_name_H-M   'P 1'
#
loop_
_entity.id
_entity.type
_entity.pdbx_description
1 polymer ?
#
loop_
_entity_poly.entity_id
_entity_poly.type
_entity_poly.pdbx_seq_one_letter_code
_entity_poly.pdbx_strand_id
1 'polypeptide(L)'
;MGLQDSGSSTPLSFTTTLSQPSFPPYKSGIVVNVTPYNNPRIPASNVVEYIASRPENSAFVYIYDVAEQVGFGTLTKEWSNIDTTAKIVDLQTRAGAGLSLIGRLSQGTSVDAASGNILTAYTTPTGLTQMAPSFSYLPHASSAARLVIHVPTVTPIGETLALSPTLSSLASVWNILPENVAVLLSSTPQQIADFADLSYRISDFHVIHLFDHYSASREMGHELIPLVRPNSTPATIHTAIKDAGYRFFEYHGDTTAETVIVILNGPLALILKAALKNSDTGLGIIIVNVLRPWDEAAIQAIVPSSVTTVRVLDDVPNSVTQGSLYVDVFGSLWNANPKRAVKSHRVIPSQTQHFIQVPTAFLQFIDNVVGLNVSASVPSSAKKVLIFGVPDTPLAAFPALLEELFVKKVGILSRLLTDHDVFSKPGGINANRLIISRKDSGDFLPIPFVLPLDSDSHGHSDFLGIFDQGLLKTHSLLKHAKTGSTVVITTSWLRAEFLDTISQEDMTLIRERDLSVYTIDSKAIAANLVGAAGPHYVSAQNLLLEIVFLRLYLGAAATEEAVLQLARTSFDDYLNGVSLSKFNSHAWSGLRVVDAPSTGETPSAATPADPPVLKDFEANAIAVETTGGSTVVNGARLSSWHEAAKHLIFPSVFAPPQDDNSTQNPALRPEVPEATFLVTCTVNKRLTPLEYDRNVFHLEFDTSNTGLKYDIGEALGVHGWNGEQEVLDFCAWYGVDPDRLITIPVPADESKMHTRTILQALQQQIDLFGRPPKSFYTDVAEYASGDVDRYALRFIGSPEGVSTFKKLSEKDTVTFADVLKKYKTARPGIERLCELIGDIKPRHYSIASAQSVVGDRVDLLVVTVDWATPEGTPRYGQCTRYLANLKIGQKVTVSIKPSVMKLPSNPKQPLIMAGLGTGAAPFRAFLQHLALLKSKGEEVGPVYYYFGSRYQGAEYLYGEEIEAFVLDGVISRAGLAFSRDGPNKVYIQHKMLEDSEALAQMLHDDEGVFYLCGPTWPVPDVYEALVNALVKYKGSDPIKAGEYLESLKEEERYVLEVY
;
A
#
# COMPACT_ATOMS: atom_id res chain seq x y z
N MET A 1 51.38 -6.91 36.29
CA MET A 1 51.87 -6.02 35.20
C MET A 1 50.98 -6.28 33.99
N GLY A 2 50.31 -5.26 33.45
CA GLY A 2 49.74 -5.28 32.09
C GLY A 2 48.27 -5.69 31.90
N LEU A 3 47.36 -4.80 32.31
CA LEU A 3 46.14 -4.28 31.65
C LEU A 3 45.59 -4.87 30.31
N GLN A 4 44.23 -4.74 30.20
CA GLN A 4 43.33 -4.65 29.02
C GLN A 4 42.87 -5.97 28.35
N ASP A 5 41.64 -6.16 27.87
CA ASP A 5 40.37 -5.41 27.90
C ASP A 5 39.28 -6.45 27.49
N SER A 6 38.10 -6.44 28.12
CA SER A 6 36.94 -7.21 27.67
C SER A 6 35.73 -6.27 27.56
N GLY A 7 35.57 -5.66 26.38
CA GLY A 7 34.39 -4.90 25.99
C GLY A 7 33.79 -5.53 24.75
N SER A 8 32.71 -6.29 24.91
CA SER A 8 31.87 -6.76 23.81
C SER A 8 31.08 -5.57 23.26
N SER A 9 31.45 -5.12 22.07
CA SER A 9 30.78 -4.09 21.31
C SER A 9 29.50 -4.64 20.64
N THR A 10 28.36 -4.06 21.01
CA THR A 10 27.11 -4.12 20.24
C THR A 10 27.28 -3.26 18.99
N PRO A 11 26.96 -3.72 17.76
CA PRO A 11 27.15 -2.90 16.58
C PRO A 11 26.04 -1.84 16.44
N LEU A 12 26.45 -0.60 16.71
CA LEU A 12 26.12 0.66 16.01
C LEU A 12 24.70 0.77 15.43
N SER A 13 23.82 1.42 16.22
CA SER A 13 22.66 2.15 15.73
C SER A 13 23.10 3.22 14.73
N PHE A 14 22.53 3.22 13.53
CA PHE A 14 22.63 4.33 12.59
C PHE A 14 21.29 5.08 12.55
N THR A 15 21.32 6.30 13.09
CA THR A 15 20.23 7.27 13.14
C THR A 15 20.44 8.35 12.09
N THR A 16 19.58 8.40 11.08
CA THR A 16 19.36 9.50 10.11
C THR A 16 17.94 9.26 9.60
N THR A 17 16.90 10.08 9.78
CA THR A 17 16.71 11.53 9.54
C THR A 17 15.21 11.81 9.71
N LEU A 18 14.76 12.94 10.27
CA LEU A 18 13.90 13.82 9.47
C LEU A 18 14.72 15.05 9.12
N SER A 19 14.57 15.46 7.88
CA SER A 19 14.64 16.86 7.53
C SER A 19 13.35 17.11 6.79
N GLN A 20 12.72 18.27 7.02
CA GLN A 20 11.81 18.83 6.01
C GLN A 20 12.48 18.68 4.63
N PRO A 21 11.73 18.37 3.56
CA PRO A 21 12.32 18.27 2.23
C PRO A 21 13.21 19.48 2.02
N SER A 22 14.47 19.23 1.66
CA SER A 22 15.47 20.29 1.49
C SER A 22 14.87 21.39 0.64
N PHE A 23 14.58 22.55 1.26
CA PHE A 23 14.05 23.68 0.53
C PHE A 23 15.04 23.98 -0.61
N PRO A 24 14.56 24.13 -1.86
CA PRO A 24 15.39 24.66 -2.93
C PRO A 24 15.98 26.01 -2.49
N PRO A 25 17.05 26.52 -3.15
CA PRO A 25 17.65 27.79 -2.77
C PRO A 25 16.63 28.92 -2.93
N TYR A 26 15.95 29.27 -1.83
CA TYR A 26 14.97 30.33 -1.71
C TYR A 26 15.47 31.36 -0.68
N LYS A 27 14.96 32.60 -0.78
CA LYS A 27 15.35 33.76 0.04
C LYS A 27 15.31 33.56 1.56
N SER A 28 14.68 32.51 2.05
CA SER A 28 14.69 32.12 3.47
C SER A 28 15.07 30.65 3.63
N GLY A 29 16.39 30.39 3.68
CA GLY A 29 16.89 29.17 4.30
C GLY A 29 16.49 29.17 5.78
N ILE A 30 15.82 28.12 6.24
CA ILE A 30 15.52 27.95 7.67
C ILE A 30 16.86 27.71 8.37
N VAL A 31 17.36 28.76 8.99
CA VAL A 31 18.49 28.70 9.92
C VAL A 31 18.01 27.99 11.18
N VAL A 32 18.70 26.91 11.57
CA VAL A 32 18.39 25.99 12.69
C VAL A 32 18.54 26.63 14.09
N ASN A 33 18.49 27.97 14.20
CA ASN A 33 18.73 28.72 15.45
C ASN A 33 17.62 29.73 15.80
N VAL A 34 16.36 29.41 15.54
CA VAL A 34 15.22 30.27 15.94
C VAL A 34 14.42 29.59 17.04
N THR A 35 14.23 30.27 18.16
CA THR A 35 13.22 29.91 19.18
C THR A 35 11.89 29.66 18.49
N PRO A 36 11.18 28.54 18.72
CA PRO A 36 10.03 28.17 17.90
C PRO A 36 8.82 29.10 18.07
N TYR A 37 8.83 29.90 19.12
CA TYR A 37 7.86 30.96 19.38
C TYR A 37 7.91 32.09 18.36
N ASN A 38 6.77 32.78 18.18
CA ASN A 38 6.58 33.88 17.24
C ASN A 38 6.82 33.50 15.77
N ASN A 39 6.97 32.21 15.46
CA ASN A 39 7.07 31.71 14.10
C ASN A 39 5.80 30.92 13.75
N PRO A 40 4.89 31.49 12.93
CA PRO A 40 3.64 30.83 12.58
C PRO A 40 3.80 29.55 11.75
N ARG A 41 5.00 29.25 11.24
CA ARG A 41 5.28 28.01 10.49
C ARG A 41 5.62 26.83 11.38
N ILE A 42 5.80 27.06 12.68
CA ILE A 42 6.15 26.01 13.60
C ILE A 42 4.85 25.56 14.28
N PRO A 43 4.41 24.31 14.04
CA PRO A 43 3.19 23.80 14.64
C PRO A 43 3.38 23.61 16.15
N ALA A 44 2.28 23.60 16.91
CA ALA A 44 2.38 23.56 18.38
C ALA A 44 3.02 22.26 18.90
N SER A 45 2.90 21.13 18.19
CA SER A 45 3.59 19.88 18.54
C SER A 45 5.11 20.05 18.62
N ASN A 46 5.69 20.82 17.69
CA ASN A 46 7.12 21.12 17.67
C ASN A 46 7.51 22.01 18.86
N VAL A 47 6.62 22.90 19.30
CA VAL A 47 6.83 23.70 20.53
C VAL A 47 6.80 22.81 21.77
N VAL A 48 5.89 21.81 21.84
CA VAL A 48 5.88 20.83 22.94
C VAL A 48 7.19 20.08 23.00
N GLU A 49 7.65 19.52 21.87
CA GLU A 49 8.95 18.85 21.79
C GLU A 49 10.10 19.78 22.16
N TYR A 50 10.05 21.04 21.72
CA TYR A 50 11.07 22.03 22.04
C TYR A 50 11.16 22.27 23.53
N ILE A 51 10.03 22.54 24.20
CA ILE A 51 9.96 22.77 25.66
C ILE A 51 10.48 21.52 26.38
N ALA A 52 9.98 20.36 26.01
CA ALA A 52 10.29 19.09 26.65
C ALA A 52 11.76 18.67 26.49
N SER A 53 12.39 18.95 25.35
CA SER A 53 13.77 18.55 25.07
C SER A 53 14.83 19.43 25.72
N ARG A 54 14.47 20.59 26.28
CA ARG A 54 15.46 21.50 26.86
C ARG A 54 16.03 20.94 28.17
N PRO A 55 17.35 21.05 28.42
CA PRO A 55 17.96 20.66 29.69
C PRO A 55 17.44 21.41 30.92
N GLU A 56 16.85 22.60 30.74
CA GLU A 56 16.20 23.36 31.82
C GLU A 56 14.90 22.71 32.31
N ASN A 57 14.26 21.89 31.47
CA ASN A 57 12.96 21.26 31.74
C ASN A 57 13.07 19.75 31.95
N SER A 58 14.00 19.06 31.30
CA SER A 58 14.13 17.61 31.37
C SER A 58 15.57 17.16 31.57
N ALA A 59 15.77 16.16 32.43
CA ALA A 59 17.04 15.45 32.53
C ALA A 59 17.14 14.35 31.46
N PHE A 60 16.03 13.62 31.24
CA PHE A 60 15.89 12.60 30.21
C PHE A 60 14.56 12.74 29.49
N VAL A 61 14.56 12.42 28.20
CA VAL A 61 13.36 12.29 27.37
C VAL A 61 13.28 10.86 26.84
N TYR A 62 12.25 10.14 27.27
CA TYR A 62 11.96 8.77 26.86
C TYR A 62 10.95 8.79 25.71
N ILE A 63 11.34 8.27 24.56
CA ILE A 63 10.49 8.26 23.36
C ILE A 63 10.03 6.83 23.13
N TYR A 64 8.73 6.59 23.28
CA TYR A 64 8.14 5.31 22.96
C TYR A 64 7.84 5.21 21.45
N ASP A 65 8.10 4.04 20.88
CA ASP A 65 7.84 3.71 19.47
C ASP A 65 6.44 4.11 18.97
N VAL A 66 5.39 3.95 19.78
CA VAL A 66 4.02 4.37 19.42
C VAL A 66 3.86 5.88 19.25
N ALA A 67 4.64 6.70 19.96
CA ALA A 67 4.64 8.16 19.77
C ALA A 67 5.36 8.54 18.47
N GLU A 68 6.48 7.88 18.19
CA GLU A 68 7.23 8.06 16.95
C GLU A 68 6.40 7.66 15.72
N GLN A 69 5.62 6.58 15.81
CA GLN A 69 4.70 6.14 14.74
C GLN A 69 3.63 7.18 14.38
N VAL A 70 3.27 8.07 15.31
CA VAL A 70 2.34 9.18 15.07
C VAL A 70 3.05 10.51 14.85
N GLY A 71 4.36 10.47 14.56
CA GLY A 71 5.18 11.63 14.20
C GLY A 71 5.50 12.58 15.35
N PHE A 72 5.56 12.07 16.59
CA PHE A 72 5.89 12.85 17.78
C PHE A 72 7.14 12.30 18.48
N GLY A 73 8.16 13.13 18.65
CA GLY A 73 9.44 12.78 19.26
C GLY A 73 10.61 12.72 18.29
N THR A 74 10.34 12.66 16.98
CA THR A 74 11.35 12.62 15.93
C THR A 74 12.21 13.89 15.90
N LEU A 75 11.60 15.06 16.07
CA LEU A 75 12.30 16.35 16.13
C LEU A 75 13.21 16.44 17.36
N THR A 76 12.76 15.91 18.49
CA THR A 76 13.57 15.77 19.71
C THR A 76 14.83 14.96 19.40
N LYS A 77 14.71 13.83 18.69
CA LYS A 77 15.87 13.00 18.27
C LYS A 77 16.82 13.78 17.35
N GLU A 78 16.30 14.51 16.37
CA GLU A 78 17.12 15.35 15.49
C GLU A 78 17.93 16.39 16.25
N TRP A 79 17.30 17.11 17.18
CA TRP A 79 18.00 18.12 17.96
C TRP A 79 19.11 17.54 18.84
N SER A 80 19.02 16.28 19.28
CA SER A 80 20.12 15.66 20.04
C SER A 80 21.43 15.52 19.25
N ASN A 81 21.37 15.57 17.92
CA ASN A 81 22.55 15.51 17.07
C ASN A 81 23.17 16.89 16.80
N ILE A 82 22.43 17.98 17.03
CA ILE A 82 22.77 19.33 16.52
C ILE A 82 22.85 20.39 17.64
N ASP A 83 22.09 20.22 18.73
CA ASP A 83 21.94 21.19 19.82
C ASP A 83 22.08 20.51 21.20
N THR A 84 22.24 21.32 22.24
CA THR A 84 22.33 20.88 23.64
C THR A 84 20.92 20.55 24.15
N THR A 85 20.55 19.27 24.09
CA THR A 85 19.25 18.75 24.57
C THR A 85 19.42 17.86 25.81
N ALA A 86 18.29 17.54 26.45
CA ALA A 86 18.21 16.50 27.48
C ALA A 86 18.60 15.13 26.91
N LYS A 87 19.00 14.18 27.76
CA LYS A 87 19.41 12.84 27.30
C LYS A 87 18.22 12.06 26.74
N ILE A 88 18.32 11.60 25.50
CA ILE A 88 17.25 10.85 24.84
C ILE A 88 17.41 9.35 25.04
N VAL A 89 16.29 8.66 25.29
CA VAL A 89 16.22 7.21 25.41
C VAL A 89 15.05 6.66 24.61
N ASP A 90 15.34 5.81 23.62
CA ASP A 90 14.30 5.12 22.86
C ASP A 90 13.79 3.89 23.61
N LEU A 91 12.47 3.68 23.61
CA LEU A 91 11.81 2.56 24.25
C LEU A 91 10.72 1.95 23.37
N GLN A 92 10.49 0.65 23.56
CA GLN A 92 9.37 -0.06 22.95
C GLN A 92 8.15 -0.08 23.89
N THR A 93 6.96 0.06 23.32
CA THR A 93 5.71 0.00 24.07
C THR A 93 5.33 -1.46 24.32
N ARG A 94 5.22 -1.82 25.60
CA ARG A 94 4.78 -3.15 26.05
C ARG A 94 4.11 -3.03 27.42
N ALA A 95 3.40 -4.08 27.83
CA ALA A 95 2.88 -4.18 29.19
C ALA A 95 4.01 -3.97 30.22
N GLY A 96 3.82 -3.03 31.15
CA GLY A 96 4.83 -2.68 32.15
C GLY A 96 5.92 -1.71 31.65
N ALA A 97 5.78 -1.13 30.46
CA ALA A 97 6.68 -0.11 29.91
C ALA A 97 7.03 1.01 30.91
N GLY A 98 6.05 1.43 31.72
CA GLY A 98 6.22 2.46 32.75
C GLY A 98 7.20 2.11 33.88
N LEU A 99 7.53 0.83 34.10
CA LEU A 99 8.48 0.40 35.15
C LEU A 99 9.89 0.94 34.93
N SER A 100 10.29 1.17 33.68
CA SER A 100 11.60 1.75 33.36
C SER A 100 11.74 3.18 33.90
N LEU A 101 10.68 3.99 33.71
CA LEU A 101 10.58 5.37 34.21
C LEU A 101 10.59 5.38 35.75
N ILE A 102 9.82 4.48 36.37
CA ILE A 102 9.73 4.37 37.83
C ILE A 102 11.08 3.95 38.43
N GLY A 103 11.74 2.97 37.84
CA GLY A 103 13.08 2.54 38.26
C GLY A 103 14.08 3.69 38.21
N ARG A 104 14.06 4.49 37.14
CA ARG A 104 14.93 5.66 37.01
C ARG A 104 14.60 6.76 38.03
N LEU A 105 13.32 7.02 38.29
CA LEU A 105 12.88 7.96 39.34
C LEU A 105 13.29 7.49 40.73
N SER A 106 13.34 6.18 40.97
CA SER A 106 13.63 5.59 42.29
C SER A 106 15.12 5.41 42.59
N GLN A 107 16.01 5.32 41.59
CA GLN A 107 17.44 5.00 41.74
C GLN A 107 18.39 6.22 41.77
N GLY A 108 17.90 7.42 42.11
CA GLY A 108 18.67 8.67 41.99
C GLY A 108 20.12 8.59 42.50
N THR A 109 21.10 8.91 41.64
CA THR A 109 22.50 9.02 42.06
C THR A 109 22.78 10.39 42.68
N SER A 110 23.86 10.54 43.47
CA SER A 110 24.25 11.80 44.10
C SER A 110 24.57 12.95 43.12
N VAL A 111 24.76 12.64 41.83
CA VAL A 111 24.91 13.64 40.75
C VAL A 111 23.55 14.10 40.23
N ASP A 112 22.57 13.20 40.14
CA ASP A 112 21.20 13.49 39.67
C ASP A 112 20.41 14.33 40.69
N ALA A 113 20.76 14.24 41.98
CA ALA A 113 20.13 15.01 43.06
C ALA A 113 20.48 16.52 43.04
N ALA A 114 21.54 16.93 42.34
CA ALA A 114 22.00 18.32 42.29
C ALA A 114 21.31 19.19 41.21
N SER A 115 20.68 18.57 40.20
CA SER A 115 20.09 19.26 39.03
C SER A 115 18.56 19.20 38.91
N GLY A 116 17.86 18.46 39.80
CA GLY A 116 16.42 18.23 39.71
C GLY A 116 16.06 17.20 38.62
N ASN A 117 15.52 16.05 39.01
CA ASN A 117 15.32 14.90 38.13
C ASN A 117 13.88 14.92 37.54
N ILE A 118 13.63 15.78 36.55
CA ILE A 118 12.41 15.69 35.74
C ILE A 118 12.68 14.71 34.60
N LEU A 119 11.95 13.59 34.61
CA LEU A 119 11.90 12.68 33.48
C LEU A 119 10.71 13.04 32.61
N THR A 120 10.93 13.03 31.30
CA THR A 120 9.87 13.27 30.32
C THR A 120 9.65 12.01 29.49
N ALA A 121 8.40 11.69 29.17
CA ALA A 121 8.06 10.58 28.28
C ALA A 121 7.06 11.00 27.21
N TYR A 122 7.25 10.49 25.99
CA TYR A 122 6.31 10.64 24.89
C TYR A 122 5.63 9.31 24.60
N THR A 123 4.30 9.27 24.57
CA THR A 123 3.53 8.06 24.26
C THR A 123 2.17 8.42 23.64
N THR A 124 1.35 7.45 23.25
CA THR A 124 -0.01 7.68 22.73
C THR A 124 -1.07 7.28 23.77
N PRO A 125 -2.38 7.56 23.57
CA PRO A 125 -3.43 7.04 24.46
C PRO A 125 -3.33 5.53 24.68
N THR A 126 -3.06 4.77 23.61
CA THR A 126 -2.87 3.31 23.70
C THR A 126 -1.61 2.94 24.47
N GLY A 127 -0.49 3.65 24.27
CA GLY A 127 0.74 3.41 25.02
C GLY A 127 0.62 3.74 26.50
N LEU A 128 -0.01 4.87 26.83
CA LEU A 128 -0.32 5.27 28.21
C LEU A 128 -1.20 4.22 28.91
N THR A 129 -2.15 3.62 28.20
CA THR A 129 -2.98 2.51 28.72
C THR A 129 -2.12 1.33 29.20
N GLN A 130 -1.06 1.00 28.46
CA GLN A 130 -0.13 -0.09 28.83
C GLN A 130 0.82 0.30 29.98
N MET A 131 1.08 1.59 30.16
CA MET A 131 1.96 2.12 31.21
C MET A 131 1.23 2.28 32.55
N ALA A 132 -0.04 2.70 32.51
CA ALA A 132 -0.81 3.12 33.68
C ALA A 132 -0.80 2.16 34.88
N PRO A 133 -0.89 0.82 34.72
CA PRO A 133 -0.82 -0.10 35.87
C PRO A 133 0.48 0.04 36.69
N SER A 134 1.57 0.43 36.04
CA SER A 134 2.87 0.62 36.69
C SER A 134 2.88 1.86 37.58
N PHE A 135 2.04 2.87 37.30
CA PHE A 135 2.10 4.15 38.00
C PHE A 135 1.69 4.06 39.47
N SER A 136 1.04 2.98 39.90
CA SER A 136 0.85 2.65 41.32
C SER A 136 2.14 2.64 42.15
N TYR A 137 3.31 2.47 41.51
CA TYR A 137 4.63 2.50 42.14
C TYR A 137 5.35 3.86 42.01
N LEU A 138 4.70 4.91 41.49
CA LEU A 138 5.32 6.23 41.41
C LEU A 138 5.59 6.77 42.82
N PRO A 139 6.80 7.31 43.09
CA PRO A 139 7.05 8.06 44.32
C PRO A 139 6.19 9.34 44.35
N HIS A 140 6.08 10.00 45.50
CA HIS A 140 5.42 11.32 45.54
C HIS A 140 6.21 12.34 44.70
N ALA A 141 5.49 13.18 43.95
CA ALA A 141 6.09 14.24 43.17
C ALA A 141 6.76 15.29 44.08
N SER A 142 7.93 15.76 43.69
CA SER A 142 8.65 16.83 44.39
C SER A 142 9.52 17.63 43.43
N SER A 143 10.03 18.80 43.83
CA SER A 143 10.96 19.57 42.99
C SER A 143 12.21 18.79 42.55
N ALA A 144 12.58 17.72 43.28
CA ALA A 144 13.74 16.88 42.99
C ALA A 144 13.45 15.67 42.09
N ALA A 145 12.19 15.20 41.99
CA ALA A 145 11.82 14.01 41.21
C ALA A 145 10.39 14.12 40.68
N ARG A 146 10.23 14.26 39.35
CA ARG A 146 8.92 14.35 38.67
C ARG A 146 8.93 13.59 37.35
N LEU A 147 7.73 13.22 36.92
CA LEU A 147 7.46 12.60 35.63
C LEU A 147 6.50 13.51 34.88
N VAL A 148 6.87 13.90 33.67
CA VAL A 148 6.00 14.59 32.71
C VAL A 148 5.78 13.67 31.52
N ILE A 149 4.53 13.41 31.17
CA ILE A 149 4.17 12.57 30.02
C ILE A 149 3.39 13.42 29.04
N HIS A 150 3.94 13.64 27.86
CA HIS A 150 3.23 14.28 26.75
C HIS A 150 2.59 13.20 25.88
N VAL A 151 1.28 13.30 25.71
CA VAL A 151 0.44 12.31 25.02
C VAL A 151 -0.25 12.98 23.83
N PRO A 152 0.36 12.95 22.63
CA PRO A 152 -0.34 13.30 21.39
C PRO A 152 -1.62 12.46 21.22
N THR A 153 -2.78 13.09 21.28
CA THR A 153 -4.07 12.38 21.20
C THR A 153 -4.43 12.10 19.75
N VAL A 154 -3.93 10.96 19.27
CA VAL A 154 -4.31 10.37 17.99
C VAL A 154 -4.19 8.86 18.11
N THR A 155 -5.25 8.16 17.70
CA THR A 155 -5.40 6.71 17.84
C THR A 155 -5.82 6.14 16.49
N PRO A 156 -5.07 5.17 15.92
CA PRO A 156 -5.53 4.46 14.73
C PRO A 156 -6.69 3.53 15.10
N ILE A 157 -7.74 3.52 14.28
CA ILE A 157 -8.96 2.76 14.50
C ILE A 157 -9.45 2.11 13.20
N GLY A 158 -10.27 1.06 13.33
CA GLY A 158 -10.84 0.35 12.19
C GLY A 158 -9.83 -0.50 11.42
N GLU A 159 -10.29 -1.10 10.33
CA GLU A 159 -9.47 -1.96 9.46
C GLU A 159 -8.54 -1.13 8.57
N THR A 160 -8.97 0.06 8.16
CA THR A 160 -8.16 0.98 7.33
C THR A 160 -7.13 1.79 8.12
N LEU A 161 -7.03 1.56 9.43
CA LEU A 161 -6.13 2.25 10.36
C LEU A 161 -6.30 3.78 10.34
N ALA A 162 -7.51 4.24 10.10
CA ALA A 162 -7.86 5.65 10.11
C ALA A 162 -7.52 6.30 11.45
N LEU A 163 -6.98 7.52 11.41
CA LEU A 163 -6.62 8.25 12.61
C LEU A 163 -7.86 8.90 13.24
N SER A 164 -7.95 8.85 14.57
CA SER A 164 -9.04 9.43 15.34
C SER A 164 -8.54 10.12 16.61
N PRO A 165 -9.14 11.24 17.04
CA PRO A 165 -8.79 11.90 18.30
C PRO A 165 -9.38 11.19 19.54
N THR A 166 -9.95 9.99 19.41
CA THR A 166 -10.57 9.26 20.53
C THR A 166 -9.60 8.98 21.68
N LEU A 167 -10.11 9.17 22.90
CA LEU A 167 -9.48 8.84 24.18
C LEU A 167 -10.08 7.57 24.82
N SER A 168 -10.96 6.86 24.12
CA SER A 168 -11.65 5.65 24.60
C SER A 168 -10.74 4.59 25.23
N SER A 169 -9.51 4.43 24.72
CA SER A 169 -8.52 3.49 25.28
C SER A 169 -8.15 3.81 26.74
N LEU A 170 -8.23 5.09 27.11
CA LEU A 170 -7.93 5.58 28.46
C LEU A 170 -9.13 5.54 29.41
N ALA A 171 -10.33 5.17 28.95
CA ALA A 171 -11.53 5.15 29.80
C ALA A 171 -11.36 4.31 31.08
N SER A 172 -10.60 3.20 30.99
CA SER A 172 -10.27 2.35 32.15
C SER A 172 -9.08 2.85 32.98
N VAL A 173 -8.30 3.79 32.44
CA VAL A 173 -7.07 4.30 33.06
C VAL A 173 -7.38 5.34 34.14
N TRP A 174 -8.38 6.19 33.91
CA TRP A 174 -8.68 7.35 34.75
C TRP A 174 -8.92 7.05 36.24
N ASN A 175 -9.46 5.87 36.54
CA ASN A 175 -9.78 5.45 37.91
C ASN A 175 -8.63 4.73 38.63
N ILE A 176 -7.60 4.30 37.89
CA ILE A 176 -6.43 3.61 38.46
C ILE A 176 -5.20 4.52 38.58
N LEU A 177 -5.27 5.74 38.05
CA LEU A 177 -4.20 6.72 38.21
C LEU A 177 -4.08 7.11 39.69
N PRO A 178 -2.86 7.15 40.24
CA PRO A 178 -2.62 7.63 41.59
C PRO A 178 -3.07 9.09 41.81
N GLU A 179 -3.42 9.43 43.05
CA GLU A 179 -3.83 10.79 43.40
C GLU A 179 -2.74 11.86 43.20
N ASN A 180 -1.46 11.49 43.14
CA ASN A 180 -0.33 12.40 42.86
C ASN A 180 -0.04 12.61 41.36
N VAL A 181 -0.97 12.23 40.48
CA VAL A 181 -0.88 12.47 39.03
C VAL A 181 -1.93 13.50 38.59
N ALA A 182 -1.46 14.58 37.97
CA ALA A 182 -2.30 15.57 37.32
C ALA A 182 -2.50 15.21 35.84
N VAL A 183 -3.70 15.43 35.33
CA VAL A 183 -4.06 15.18 33.93
C VAL A 183 -4.60 16.47 33.32
N LEU A 184 -3.81 17.05 32.40
CA LEU A 184 -4.11 18.30 31.70
C LEU A 184 -4.54 18.00 30.26
N LEU A 185 -5.56 18.70 29.77
CA LEU A 185 -6.09 18.55 28.42
C LEU A 185 -6.09 19.88 27.68
N SER A 186 -5.52 19.91 26.48
CA SER A 186 -5.43 21.10 25.63
C SER A 186 -5.83 20.81 24.17
N SER A 187 -6.47 21.77 23.52
CA SER A 187 -7.05 21.56 22.17
C SER A 187 -6.87 22.71 21.18
N THR A 188 -6.33 23.84 21.61
CA THR A 188 -5.99 24.97 20.71
C THR A 188 -4.46 25.16 20.65
N PRO A 189 -3.90 25.64 19.53
CA PRO A 189 -2.43 25.73 19.37
C PRO A 189 -1.72 26.46 20.52
N GLN A 190 -2.27 27.60 20.98
CA GLN A 190 -1.71 28.36 22.10
C GLN A 190 -1.87 27.62 23.43
N GLN A 191 -3.05 27.04 23.70
CA GLN A 191 -3.28 26.29 24.94
C GLN A 191 -2.36 25.06 25.03
N ILE A 192 -2.07 24.41 23.90
CA ILE A 192 -1.15 23.26 23.83
C ILE A 192 0.28 23.68 24.22
N ALA A 193 0.77 24.81 23.70
CA ALA A 193 2.07 25.35 24.08
C ALA A 193 2.11 25.75 25.57
N ASP A 194 1.07 26.45 26.06
CA ASP A 194 0.99 26.88 27.45
C ASP A 194 0.94 25.70 28.42
N PHE A 195 0.15 24.67 28.12
CA PHE A 195 0.00 23.49 28.99
C PHE A 195 1.27 22.62 28.99
N ALA A 196 2.03 22.64 27.90
CA ALA A 196 3.37 22.05 27.87
C ALA A 196 4.32 22.78 28.84
N ASP A 197 4.37 24.12 28.82
CA ASP A 197 5.18 24.89 29.79
C ASP A 197 4.71 24.69 31.24
N LEU A 198 3.39 24.72 31.47
CA LEU A 198 2.80 24.48 32.78
C LEU A 198 3.14 23.10 33.36
N SER A 199 3.27 22.09 32.50
CA SER A 199 3.64 20.73 32.93
C SER A 199 4.98 20.68 33.68
N TYR A 200 5.90 21.59 33.38
CA TYR A 200 7.20 21.69 34.07
C TYR A 200 7.17 22.64 35.27
N ARG A 201 6.19 23.55 35.35
CA ARG A 201 5.98 24.48 36.48
C ARG A 201 5.24 23.87 37.66
N ILE A 202 4.34 22.91 37.42
CA ILE A 202 3.54 22.22 38.45
C ILE A 202 4.45 21.30 39.26
N SER A 203 4.65 21.60 40.54
CA SER A 203 5.65 20.90 41.37
C SER A 203 5.10 19.87 42.35
N ASP A 204 3.79 19.90 42.58
CA ASP A 204 3.05 19.06 43.51
C ASP A 204 2.52 17.75 42.89
N PHE A 205 2.62 17.58 41.57
CA PHE A 205 2.13 16.40 40.84
C PHE A 205 3.13 15.90 39.78
N HIS A 206 3.04 14.61 39.43
CA HIS A 206 3.45 14.14 38.11
C HIS A 206 2.42 14.60 37.09
N VAL A 207 2.81 14.96 35.88
CA VAL A 207 1.89 15.56 34.91
C VAL A 207 1.73 14.66 33.69
N ILE A 208 0.49 14.37 33.32
CA ILE A 208 0.13 13.83 32.01
C ILE A 208 -0.54 14.95 31.24
N HIS A 209 0.06 15.37 30.14
CA HIS A 209 -0.48 16.39 29.24
C HIS A 209 -0.97 15.73 27.96
N LEU A 210 -2.30 15.65 27.82
CA LEU A 210 -2.99 15.22 26.62
C LEU A 210 -3.27 16.44 25.75
N PHE A 211 -2.90 16.38 24.47
CA PHE A 211 -3.13 17.47 23.54
C PHE A 211 -3.59 16.96 22.17
N ASP A 212 -4.46 17.73 21.50
CA ASP A 212 -4.98 17.38 20.17
C ASP A 212 -3.85 17.26 19.13
N HIS A 213 -3.46 16.02 18.83
CA HIS A 213 -2.52 15.67 17.77
C HIS A 213 -3.18 15.11 16.51
N TYR A 214 -4.51 15.03 16.49
CA TYR A 214 -5.23 14.76 15.25
C TYR A 214 -5.26 16.01 14.35
N SER A 215 -5.47 17.19 14.95
CA SER A 215 -5.51 18.46 14.23
C SER A 215 -4.66 19.58 14.81
N ALA A 216 -5.12 20.25 15.87
CA ALA A 216 -4.68 21.59 16.25
C ALA A 216 -3.17 21.71 16.50
N SER A 217 -2.53 20.68 17.07
CA SER A 217 -1.08 20.75 17.28
C SER A 217 -0.24 20.62 16.03
N ARG A 218 -0.79 20.10 14.92
CA ARG A 218 -0.14 19.93 13.61
C ARG A 218 -0.40 21.08 12.65
N GLU A 219 -1.39 21.91 12.95
CA GLU A 219 -1.73 23.06 12.11
C GLU A 219 -0.62 24.12 12.14
N MET A 220 -0.27 24.63 10.96
CA MET A 220 0.54 25.84 10.80
C MET A 220 -0.36 27.08 10.68
N GLY A 221 0.22 28.27 10.83
CA GLY A 221 -0.47 29.55 10.67
C GLY A 221 -0.65 30.34 11.97
N HIS A 222 -0.15 29.83 13.09
CA HIS A 222 -0.38 30.37 14.43
C HIS A 222 0.90 30.96 15.03
N GLU A 223 0.92 32.26 15.25
CA GLU A 223 2.00 32.90 16.00
C GLU A 223 1.85 32.55 17.49
N LEU A 224 2.61 31.55 17.95
CA LEU A 224 2.57 31.08 19.34
C LEU A 224 3.41 31.97 20.23
N ILE A 225 2.80 32.48 21.31
CA ILE A 225 3.43 33.39 22.25
C ILE A 225 3.88 32.58 23.47
N PRO A 226 5.13 32.74 23.96
CA PRO A 226 5.55 32.05 25.17
C PRO A 226 4.81 32.60 26.39
N LEU A 227 4.44 31.70 27.31
CA LEU A 227 3.81 32.09 28.56
C LEU A 227 4.76 33.01 29.34
N VAL A 228 4.28 34.19 29.76
CA VAL A 228 5.07 35.13 30.57
C VAL A 228 5.45 34.44 31.87
N ARG A 229 6.74 34.37 32.20
CA ARG A 229 7.27 33.76 33.43
C ARG A 229 7.37 34.82 34.55
N PRO A 230 6.35 35.07 35.39
CA PRO A 230 6.60 35.80 36.64
C PRO A 230 7.49 34.92 37.51
N ASN A 231 8.72 35.37 37.81
CA ASN A 231 9.74 34.73 38.68
C ASN A 231 9.58 33.21 38.87
N SER A 232 10.32 32.42 38.09
CA SER A 232 10.45 30.95 38.07
C SER A 232 10.35 30.25 39.45
N THR A 233 9.15 30.20 40.03
CA THR A 233 8.88 29.57 41.31
C THR A 233 7.98 28.36 41.06
N PRO A 234 8.37 27.17 41.57
CA PRO A 234 7.50 26.01 41.61
C PRO A 234 6.14 26.40 42.20
N ALA A 235 5.06 26.07 41.51
CA ALA A 235 3.71 26.45 41.91
C ALA A 235 2.83 25.22 42.06
N THR A 236 1.82 25.32 42.93
CA THR A 236 0.73 24.33 42.98
C THR A 236 -0.05 24.36 41.67
N ILE A 237 -0.69 23.24 41.33
CA ILE A 237 -1.48 23.16 40.09
C ILE A 237 -2.54 24.27 39.99
N HIS A 238 -3.25 24.60 41.08
CA HIS A 238 -4.24 25.68 41.10
C HIS A 238 -3.63 27.05 40.79
N THR A 239 -2.48 27.36 41.39
CA THR A 239 -1.77 28.62 41.13
C THR A 239 -1.22 28.67 39.70
N ALA A 240 -0.64 27.58 39.21
CA ALA A 240 -0.04 27.52 37.89
C ALA A 240 -1.10 27.73 36.78
N ILE A 241 -2.23 27.03 36.87
CA ILE A 241 -3.34 27.14 35.91
C ILE A 241 -3.95 28.55 35.94
N LYS A 242 -4.19 29.09 37.13
CA LYS A 242 -4.78 30.43 37.32
C LYS A 242 -3.88 31.54 36.80
N ASP A 243 -2.58 31.49 37.10
CA ASP A 243 -1.60 32.50 36.69
C ASP A 243 -1.41 32.52 35.16
N ALA A 244 -1.63 31.38 34.50
CA ALA A 244 -1.64 31.29 33.05
C ALA A 244 -2.95 31.75 32.40
N GLY A 245 -3.95 32.17 33.18
CA GLY A 245 -5.23 32.66 32.67
C GLY A 245 -6.25 31.57 32.35
N TYR A 246 -5.98 30.32 32.72
CA TYR A 246 -6.87 29.17 32.49
C TYR A 246 -7.63 28.79 33.77
N ARG A 247 -8.58 27.86 33.62
CA ARG A 247 -9.36 27.27 34.72
C ARG A 247 -9.41 25.76 34.57
N PHE A 248 -9.69 25.04 35.67
CA PHE A 248 -9.92 23.60 35.64
C PHE A 248 -11.10 23.23 34.74
N PHE A 249 -12.16 24.03 34.83
CA PHE A 249 -13.38 23.94 34.02
C PHE A 249 -13.65 25.31 33.37
N GLU A 250 -14.05 25.30 32.10
CA GLU A 250 -14.46 26.50 31.37
C GLU A 250 -15.93 26.39 30.95
N TYR A 251 -16.72 27.42 31.28
CA TYR A 251 -18.13 27.51 30.88
C TYR A 251 -18.30 28.39 29.66
N HIS A 252 -19.06 27.91 28.68
CA HIS A 252 -19.48 28.68 27.51
C HIS A 252 -20.97 28.44 27.21
N GLY A 253 -21.60 29.37 26.49
CA GLY A 253 -23.04 29.32 26.20
C GLY A 253 -23.86 30.19 27.15
N ASP A 254 -25.15 29.90 27.23
CA ASP A 254 -26.12 30.81 27.79
C ASP A 254 -26.02 30.91 29.33
N THR A 255 -25.99 32.11 29.90
CA THR A 255 -25.85 32.26 31.38
C THR A 255 -27.07 31.79 32.15
N THR A 256 -28.23 31.72 31.51
CA THR A 256 -29.48 31.20 32.07
C THR A 256 -29.84 29.81 31.58
N ALA A 257 -28.86 29.04 31.09
CA ALA A 257 -29.09 27.70 30.54
C ALA A 257 -29.80 26.77 31.54
N GLU A 258 -30.76 25.99 31.03
CA GLU A 258 -31.43 24.93 31.80
C GLU A 258 -30.71 23.57 31.67
N THR A 259 -30.03 23.38 30.53
CA THR A 259 -29.24 22.18 30.23
C THR A 259 -27.78 22.56 30.02
N VAL A 260 -26.86 21.77 30.58
CA VAL A 260 -25.41 21.92 30.33
C VAL A 260 -24.81 20.60 29.84
N ILE A 261 -23.88 20.67 28.89
CA ILE A 261 -23.08 19.52 28.45
C ILE A 261 -21.70 19.59 29.10
N VAL A 262 -21.23 18.50 29.74
CA VAL A 262 -19.86 18.37 30.22
C VAL A 262 -19.07 17.48 29.27
N ILE A 263 -17.93 17.94 28.80
CA ILE A 263 -17.08 17.26 27.82
C ILE A 263 -15.59 17.49 28.12
N LEU A 264 -14.76 16.49 27.85
CA LEU A 264 -13.30 16.65 27.89
C LEU A 264 -12.81 17.65 26.84
N ASN A 265 -11.77 18.42 27.16
CA ASN A 265 -11.19 19.35 26.21
C ASN A 265 -10.58 18.60 25.01
N GLY A 266 -11.00 18.96 23.79
CA GLY A 266 -10.64 18.29 22.54
C GLY A 266 -11.40 18.86 21.34
N PRO A 267 -11.22 18.29 20.13
CA PRO A 267 -11.82 18.82 18.90
C PRO A 267 -13.34 19.00 18.95
N LEU A 268 -14.08 18.01 19.50
CA LEU A 268 -15.53 18.06 19.64
C LEU A 268 -16.00 19.15 20.62
N ALA A 269 -15.22 19.44 21.66
CA ALA A 269 -15.51 20.51 22.61
C ALA A 269 -15.39 21.90 21.95
N LEU A 270 -14.39 22.08 21.08
CA LEU A 270 -14.20 23.33 20.32
C LEU A 270 -15.34 23.57 19.33
N ILE A 271 -15.83 22.51 18.69
CA ILE A 271 -16.98 22.57 17.77
C ILE A 271 -18.23 23.04 18.52
N LEU A 272 -18.53 22.45 19.68
CA LEU A 272 -19.66 22.86 20.52
C LEU A 272 -19.50 24.31 21.02
N LYS A 273 -18.30 24.69 21.44
CA LYS A 273 -18.00 26.07 21.88
C LYS A 273 -18.34 27.09 20.80
N ALA A 274 -17.91 26.83 19.57
CA ALA A 274 -18.20 27.69 18.45
C ALA A 274 -19.70 27.73 18.10
N ALA A 275 -20.41 26.60 18.22
CA ALA A 275 -21.85 26.52 17.94
C ALA A 275 -22.71 27.35 18.92
N LEU A 276 -22.26 27.52 20.17
CA LEU A 276 -23.03 28.20 21.21
C LEU A 276 -22.75 29.70 21.34
N LYS A 277 -21.73 30.24 20.65
CA LYS A 277 -21.29 31.64 20.83
C LYS A 277 -22.35 32.69 20.49
N ASN A 278 -23.27 32.38 19.57
CA ASN A 278 -24.27 33.33 19.05
C ASN A 278 -25.71 32.78 19.11
N SER A 279 -25.99 31.81 20.00
CA SER A 279 -27.28 31.12 20.04
C SER A 279 -27.94 31.28 21.42
N ASP A 280 -29.13 31.89 21.48
CA ASP A 280 -30.01 31.88 22.66
C ASP A 280 -30.76 30.53 22.73
N THR A 281 -30.01 29.44 22.78
CA THR A 281 -30.57 28.07 22.78
C THR A 281 -30.97 27.59 24.18
N GLY A 282 -30.62 28.34 25.24
CA GLY A 282 -30.77 27.87 26.63
C GLY A 282 -29.83 26.72 27.00
N LEU A 283 -28.74 26.53 26.23
CA LEU A 283 -27.74 25.48 26.41
C LEU A 283 -26.39 26.07 26.82
N GLY A 284 -25.75 25.43 27.80
CA GLY A 284 -24.37 25.68 28.17
C GLY A 284 -23.46 24.48 27.90
N ILE A 285 -22.15 24.71 27.85
CA ILE A 285 -21.12 23.68 27.85
C ILE A 285 -20.10 23.95 28.96
N ILE A 286 -19.56 22.87 29.52
CA ILE A 286 -18.45 22.87 30.46
C ILE A 286 -17.34 22.03 29.83
N ILE A 287 -16.22 22.68 29.52
CA ILE A 287 -15.02 22.05 28.98
C ILE A 287 -14.06 21.74 30.13
N VAL A 288 -13.60 20.49 30.21
CA VAL A 288 -12.66 20.02 31.26
C VAL A 288 -11.22 20.16 30.78
N ASN A 289 -10.50 21.15 31.30
CA ASN A 289 -9.08 21.37 31.03
C ASN A 289 -8.17 20.58 31.99
N VAL A 290 -8.62 20.34 33.22
CA VAL A 290 -7.89 19.57 34.23
C VAL A 290 -8.80 18.46 34.73
N LEU A 291 -8.49 17.22 34.37
CA LEU A 291 -9.27 16.04 34.75
C LEU A 291 -8.84 15.47 36.10
N ARG A 292 -7.54 15.54 36.40
CA ARG A 292 -6.97 15.13 37.69
C ARG A 292 -5.98 16.20 38.17
N PRO A 293 -5.95 16.52 39.48
CA PRO A 293 -6.96 16.15 40.47
C PRO A 293 -8.33 16.75 40.10
N TRP A 294 -9.41 16.04 40.41
CA TRP A 294 -10.76 16.52 40.13
C TRP A 294 -11.19 17.53 41.20
N ASP A 295 -11.55 18.75 40.80
CA ASP A 295 -11.92 19.83 41.72
C ASP A 295 -13.45 19.95 41.84
N GLU A 296 -14.03 19.24 42.81
CA GLU A 296 -15.48 19.21 43.04
C GLU A 296 -16.05 20.62 43.31
N ALA A 297 -15.31 21.46 44.04
CA ALA A 297 -15.76 22.80 44.39
C ALA A 297 -15.78 23.70 43.14
N ALA A 298 -14.78 23.59 42.27
CA ALA A 298 -14.71 24.37 41.03
C ALA A 298 -15.84 24.01 40.06
N ILE A 299 -16.17 22.72 39.87
CA ILE A 299 -17.30 22.34 39.00
C ILE A 299 -18.64 22.75 39.60
N GLN A 300 -18.84 22.61 40.91
CA GLN A 300 -20.07 23.07 41.58
C GLN A 300 -20.26 24.59 41.42
N ALA A 301 -19.18 25.37 41.52
CA ALA A 301 -19.22 26.82 41.40
C ALA A 301 -19.45 27.31 39.96
N ILE A 302 -19.06 26.53 38.94
CA ILE A 302 -19.18 26.95 37.54
C ILE A 302 -20.53 26.63 36.92
N VAL A 303 -21.27 25.64 37.45
CA VAL A 303 -22.59 25.28 36.92
C VAL A 303 -23.63 26.35 37.31
N PRO A 304 -24.31 27.01 36.35
CA PRO A 304 -25.33 27.99 36.67
C PRO A 304 -26.45 27.42 37.55
N SER A 305 -27.02 28.27 38.41
CA SER A 305 -28.10 27.87 39.32
C SER A 305 -29.40 27.48 38.59
N SER A 306 -29.61 27.98 37.36
CA SER A 306 -30.72 27.62 36.48
C SER A 306 -30.65 26.19 35.92
N VAL A 307 -29.48 25.55 35.95
CA VAL A 307 -29.29 24.22 35.34
C VAL A 307 -30.03 23.13 36.13
N THR A 308 -30.98 22.49 35.46
CA THR A 308 -31.74 21.34 35.97
C THR A 308 -31.23 20.02 35.40
N THR A 309 -30.66 20.04 34.19
CA THR A 309 -30.18 18.85 33.48
C THR A 309 -28.71 18.98 33.09
N VAL A 310 -27.93 17.96 33.38
CA VAL A 310 -26.52 17.85 33.00
C VAL A 310 -26.35 16.63 32.10
N ARG A 311 -25.79 16.84 30.91
CA ARG A 311 -25.46 15.78 29.96
C ARG A 311 -23.95 15.61 29.94
N VAL A 312 -23.46 14.40 30.18
CA VAL A 312 -22.02 14.11 30.16
C VAL A 312 -21.70 13.31 28.91
N LEU A 313 -20.79 13.81 28.07
CA LEU A 313 -20.30 13.08 26.91
C LEU A 313 -19.04 12.32 27.29
N ASP A 314 -19.14 11.00 27.35
CA ASP A 314 -18.04 10.11 27.68
C ASP A 314 -17.49 9.43 26.42
N ASP A 315 -16.19 9.57 26.17
CA ASP A 315 -15.47 8.77 25.16
C ASP A 315 -15.13 7.41 25.75
N VAL A 316 -15.75 6.35 25.23
CA VAL A 316 -15.72 4.99 25.82
C VAL A 316 -15.40 3.94 24.76
N PRO A 317 -14.76 2.81 25.11
CA PRO A 317 -14.35 1.80 24.14
C PRO A 317 -15.54 1.07 23.50
N ASN A 318 -16.70 1.03 24.16
CA ASN A 318 -17.91 0.39 23.65
C ASN A 318 -19.16 0.97 24.34
N SER A 319 -20.34 0.65 23.79
CA SER A 319 -21.64 1.17 24.25
C SER A 319 -22.07 0.70 25.65
N VAL A 320 -21.40 -0.30 26.24
CA VAL A 320 -21.73 -0.84 27.58
C VAL A 320 -20.82 -0.30 28.69
N THR A 321 -19.66 0.25 28.35
CA THR A 321 -18.69 0.75 29.33
C THR A 321 -19.19 2.02 30.00
N GLN A 322 -19.12 2.06 31.34
CA GLN A 322 -19.40 3.26 32.12
C GLN A 322 -18.24 4.26 31.95
N GLY A 323 -18.52 5.49 31.52
CA GLY A 323 -17.48 6.52 31.41
C GLY A 323 -17.13 7.13 32.77
N SER A 324 -15.84 7.41 32.97
CA SER A 324 -15.34 7.96 34.24
C SER A 324 -15.75 9.42 34.46
N LEU A 325 -15.85 10.22 33.39
CA LEU A 325 -16.24 11.62 33.49
C LEU A 325 -17.67 11.73 34.03
N TYR A 326 -18.58 10.85 33.60
CA TYR A 326 -19.91 10.79 34.20
C TYR A 326 -19.87 10.50 35.70
N VAL A 327 -19.02 9.57 36.15
CA VAL A 327 -18.92 9.22 37.58
C VAL A 327 -18.45 10.43 38.39
N ASP A 328 -17.41 11.14 37.92
CA ASP A 328 -16.87 12.33 38.58
C ASP A 328 -17.92 13.46 38.65
N VAL A 329 -18.59 13.75 37.52
CA VAL A 329 -19.62 14.80 37.45
C VAL A 329 -20.84 14.45 38.30
N PHE A 330 -21.30 13.19 38.24
CA PHE A 330 -22.43 12.73 39.04
C PHE A 330 -22.13 12.87 40.53
N GLY A 331 -20.96 12.41 40.99
CA GLY A 331 -20.54 12.51 42.38
C GLY A 331 -20.50 13.95 42.89
N SER A 332 -19.88 14.86 42.12
CA SER A 332 -19.76 16.26 42.51
C SER A 332 -21.09 16.99 42.57
N LEU A 333 -22.01 16.73 41.63
CA LEU A 333 -23.26 17.50 41.54
C LEU A 333 -24.40 16.90 42.37
N TRP A 334 -24.40 15.59 42.61
CA TRP A 334 -25.37 14.93 43.47
C TRP A 334 -25.35 15.49 44.90
N ASN A 335 -24.14 15.71 45.43
CA ASN A 335 -23.93 16.26 46.78
C ASN A 335 -24.43 17.70 46.92
N ALA A 336 -24.34 18.50 45.86
CA ALA A 336 -24.71 19.92 45.89
C ALA A 336 -26.23 20.15 45.68
N ASN A 337 -26.87 19.40 44.77
CA ASN A 337 -28.32 19.48 44.53
C ASN A 337 -28.89 18.17 43.96
N PRO A 338 -29.48 17.29 44.79
CA PRO A 338 -29.96 15.98 44.35
C PRO A 338 -31.17 16.03 43.41
N LYS A 339 -31.77 17.20 43.17
CA LYS A 339 -32.86 17.37 42.19
C LYS A 339 -32.35 17.54 40.75
N ARG A 340 -31.04 17.74 40.56
CA ARG A 340 -30.43 17.93 39.23
C ARG A 340 -30.24 16.58 38.54
N ALA A 341 -30.78 16.43 37.33
CA ALA A 341 -30.66 15.19 36.56
C ALA A 341 -29.33 15.13 35.80
N VAL A 342 -28.45 14.19 36.14
CA VAL A 342 -27.18 13.96 35.43
C VAL A 342 -27.30 12.70 34.57
N LYS A 343 -27.09 12.81 33.26
CA LYS A 343 -27.23 11.73 32.27
C LYS A 343 -25.95 11.55 31.47
N SER A 344 -25.46 10.31 31.34
CA SER A 344 -24.31 9.96 30.50
C SER A 344 -24.76 9.68 29.06
N HIS A 345 -23.92 10.08 28.12
CA HIS A 345 -24.01 9.78 26.69
C HIS A 345 -22.66 9.25 26.24
N ARG A 346 -22.64 7.98 25.84
CA ARG A 346 -21.45 7.24 25.46
C ARG A 346 -21.15 7.47 23.98
N VAL A 347 -19.92 7.86 23.66
CA VAL A 347 -19.40 8.01 22.31
C VAL A 347 -18.31 6.96 22.10
N ILE A 348 -18.49 6.07 21.12
CA ILE A 348 -17.52 5.02 20.80
C ILE A 348 -16.54 5.48 19.71
N PRO A 349 -15.38 4.82 19.51
CA PRO A 349 -14.36 5.26 18.56
C PRO A 349 -14.85 5.53 17.13
N SER A 350 -15.69 4.65 16.60
CA SER A 350 -16.27 4.80 15.25
C SER A 350 -17.22 6.01 15.16
N GLN A 351 -17.93 6.33 16.24
CA GLN A 351 -18.76 7.54 16.30
C GLN A 351 -17.88 8.79 16.35
N THR A 352 -16.83 8.81 17.18
CA THR A 352 -15.86 9.92 17.22
C THR A 352 -15.26 10.16 15.85
N GLN A 353 -14.86 9.10 15.13
CA GLN A 353 -14.35 9.20 13.76
C GLN A 353 -15.37 9.85 12.83
N HIS A 354 -16.59 9.33 12.84
CA HIS A 354 -17.67 9.81 12.00
C HIS A 354 -18.03 11.26 12.30
N PHE A 355 -18.05 11.67 13.58
CA PHE A 355 -18.29 13.05 14.00
C PHE A 355 -17.23 14.04 13.50
N ILE A 356 -16.00 13.58 13.37
CA ILE A 356 -14.88 14.39 12.88
C ILE A 356 -14.86 14.46 11.35
N GLN A 357 -15.15 13.35 10.67
CA GLN A 357 -15.26 13.31 9.21
C GLN A 357 -16.51 14.04 8.71
N VAL A 358 -17.64 13.90 9.42
CA VAL A 358 -18.94 14.46 9.07
C VAL A 358 -19.40 15.43 10.18
N PRO A 359 -18.93 16.69 10.16
CA PRO A 359 -19.32 17.76 11.09
C PRO A 359 -20.80 17.84 11.46
N THR A 360 -21.68 17.66 10.47
CA THR A 360 -23.14 17.74 10.65
C THR A 360 -23.67 16.58 11.49
N ALA A 361 -23.07 15.40 11.41
CA ALA A 361 -23.49 14.23 12.19
C ALA A 361 -23.29 14.45 13.69
N PHE A 362 -22.21 15.14 14.09
CA PHE A 362 -21.98 15.48 15.48
C PHE A 362 -23.03 16.47 16.01
N LEU A 363 -23.31 17.53 15.27
CA LEU A 363 -24.33 18.51 15.67
C LEU A 363 -25.72 17.86 15.77
N GLN A 364 -26.09 17.01 14.80
CA GLN A 364 -27.33 16.23 14.86
C GLN A 364 -27.38 15.27 16.05
N PHE A 365 -26.25 14.66 16.41
CA PHE A 365 -26.15 13.85 17.63
C PHE A 365 -26.45 14.72 18.87
N ILE A 366 -25.86 15.91 18.95
CA ILE A 366 -26.09 16.84 20.06
C ILE A 366 -27.56 17.28 20.11
N ASP A 367 -28.16 17.62 18.96
CA ASP A 367 -29.58 17.97 18.86
C ASP A 367 -30.47 16.89 19.46
N ASN A 368 -30.19 15.62 19.16
CA ASN A 368 -30.90 14.48 19.72
C ASN A 368 -30.67 14.30 21.23
N VAL A 369 -29.47 14.65 21.73
CA VAL A 369 -29.11 14.55 23.16
C VAL A 369 -29.84 15.60 24.00
N VAL A 370 -29.95 16.83 23.50
CA VAL A 370 -30.52 17.97 24.25
C VAL A 370 -31.94 18.35 23.85
N GLY A 371 -32.42 17.95 22.67
CA GLY A 371 -33.73 18.32 22.13
C GLY A 371 -33.82 19.76 21.64
N LEU A 372 -32.69 20.37 21.24
CA LEU A 372 -32.56 21.75 20.76
C LEU A 372 -31.88 21.73 19.39
N ASN A 373 -32.05 22.79 18.60
CA ASN A 373 -31.36 22.94 17.32
C ASN A 373 -30.03 23.67 17.53
N VAL A 374 -28.91 22.95 17.41
CA VAL A 374 -27.55 23.45 17.55
C VAL A 374 -26.91 23.48 16.17
N SER A 375 -26.54 24.68 15.72
CA SER A 375 -25.83 24.87 14.46
C SER A 375 -24.53 25.63 14.68
N ALA A 376 -23.43 25.14 14.09
CA ALA A 376 -22.17 25.85 14.10
C ALA A 376 -22.09 26.78 12.88
N SER A 377 -21.86 28.07 13.13
CA SER A 377 -21.54 29.02 12.07
C SER A 377 -20.07 28.87 11.66
N VAL A 378 -19.81 28.20 10.53
CA VAL A 378 -18.49 28.28 9.89
C VAL A 378 -18.30 29.71 9.34
N PRO A 379 -17.14 30.36 9.54
CA PRO A 379 -16.91 31.72 9.04
C PRO A 379 -17.17 31.81 7.53
N SER A 380 -18.22 32.53 7.13
CA SER A 380 -18.65 32.65 5.73
C SER A 380 -17.64 33.39 4.83
N SER A 381 -16.70 34.12 5.43
CA SER A 381 -15.68 34.90 4.73
C SER A 381 -14.35 34.17 4.53
N ALA A 382 -14.24 32.90 4.90
CA ALA A 382 -13.00 32.12 4.72
C ALA A 382 -12.96 31.48 3.33
N LYS A 383 -11.83 31.62 2.62
CA LYS A 383 -11.54 30.84 1.42
C LYS A 383 -10.94 29.50 1.84
N LYS A 384 -11.54 28.40 1.38
CA LYS A 384 -11.14 27.02 1.64
C LYS A 384 -10.44 26.45 0.41
N VAL A 385 -9.14 26.21 0.53
CA VAL A 385 -8.29 25.67 -0.53
C VAL A 385 -7.91 24.24 -0.16
N LEU A 386 -8.26 23.28 -1.01
CA LEU A 386 -7.92 21.87 -0.86
C LEU A 386 -6.97 21.45 -1.97
N ILE A 387 -5.87 20.79 -1.63
CA ILE A 387 -4.88 20.33 -2.61
C ILE A 387 -4.54 18.87 -2.33
N PHE A 388 -4.81 18.01 -3.32
CA PHE A 388 -4.35 16.63 -3.34
C PHE A 388 -3.06 16.50 -4.15
N GLY A 389 -2.10 15.76 -3.61
CA GLY A 389 -0.82 15.51 -4.24
C GLY A 389 -0.24 14.16 -3.84
N VAL A 390 0.98 13.92 -4.33
CA VAL A 390 1.78 12.76 -3.98
C VAL A 390 3.03 13.25 -3.22
N PRO A 391 3.41 12.61 -2.10
CA PRO A 391 4.67 12.87 -1.41
C PRO A 391 5.90 12.81 -2.34
N ASP A 392 6.99 13.47 -1.97
CA ASP A 392 8.27 13.54 -2.74
C ASP A 392 8.20 14.04 -4.19
N THR A 393 7.08 14.56 -4.65
CA THR A 393 7.00 15.19 -5.96
C THR A 393 7.58 16.60 -5.92
N PRO A 394 8.02 17.17 -7.07
CA PRO A 394 8.42 18.57 -7.15
C PRO A 394 7.40 19.56 -6.58
N LEU A 395 6.11 19.20 -6.55
CA LEU A 395 5.01 20.03 -6.06
C LEU A 395 4.68 19.81 -4.58
N ALA A 396 5.36 18.90 -3.88
CA ALA A 396 5.10 18.61 -2.47
C ALA A 396 5.30 19.84 -1.56
N ALA A 397 6.20 20.75 -1.92
CA ALA A 397 6.44 22.00 -1.18
C ALA A 397 5.39 23.09 -1.44
N PHE A 398 4.58 22.97 -2.50
CA PHE A 398 3.67 24.03 -2.94
C PHE A 398 2.68 24.49 -1.86
N PRO A 399 2.00 23.61 -1.10
CA PRO A 399 1.03 24.04 -0.10
C PRO A 399 1.64 24.95 0.98
N ALA A 400 2.86 24.64 1.42
CA ALA A 400 3.60 25.46 2.39
C ALA A 400 4.03 26.81 1.79
N LEU A 401 4.45 26.83 0.52
CA LEU A 401 4.76 28.07 -0.21
C LEU A 401 3.51 28.95 -0.36
N LEU A 402 2.37 28.33 -0.66
CA LEU A 402 1.09 29.01 -0.81
C LEU A 402 0.64 29.66 0.51
N GLU A 403 0.80 28.95 1.62
CA GLU A 403 0.51 29.47 2.97
C GLU A 403 1.39 30.68 3.31
N GLU A 404 2.68 30.62 2.96
CA GLU A 404 3.66 31.69 3.19
C GLU A 404 3.26 33.03 2.54
N LEU A 405 2.61 32.99 1.38
CA LEU A 405 2.11 34.19 0.69
C LEU A 405 1.14 35.01 1.54
N PHE A 406 0.37 34.34 2.39
CA PHE A 406 -0.70 34.95 3.17
C PHE A 406 -0.28 35.27 4.61
N VAL A 407 0.60 34.47 5.22
CA VAL A 407 1.08 34.69 6.60
C VAL A 407 1.68 36.07 6.82
N LYS A 408 2.44 36.58 5.84
CA LYS A 408 3.12 37.87 5.96
C LYS A 408 2.18 39.08 5.78
N LYS A 409 0.90 38.86 5.48
CA LYS A 409 -0.07 39.93 5.17
C LYS A 409 -0.85 40.33 6.42
N VAL A 410 -0.80 41.63 6.74
CA VAL A 410 -1.50 42.21 7.89
C VAL A 410 -3.02 41.98 7.76
N GLY A 411 -3.63 41.46 8.83
CA GLY A 411 -5.08 41.24 8.91
C GLY A 411 -5.59 39.94 8.28
N ILE A 412 -4.72 39.15 7.66
CA ILE A 412 -5.04 37.82 7.11
C ILE A 412 -4.56 36.74 8.10
N LEU A 413 -5.39 35.73 8.32
CA LEU A 413 -5.04 34.49 9.00
C LEU A 413 -5.09 33.36 7.98
N SER A 414 -3.95 32.70 7.80
CA SER A 414 -3.78 31.53 6.95
C SER A 414 -3.48 30.33 7.83
N ARG A 415 -4.19 29.22 7.69
CA ARG A 415 -3.97 28.00 8.48
C ARG A 415 -3.86 26.79 7.57
N LEU A 416 -2.87 25.94 7.76
CA LEU A 416 -2.59 24.78 6.91
C LEU A 416 -2.47 23.50 7.73
N LEU A 417 -3.16 22.46 7.29
CA LEU A 417 -3.07 21.10 7.82
C LEU A 417 -2.89 20.10 6.67
N THR A 418 -1.92 19.19 6.81
CA THR A 418 -1.61 18.17 5.81
C THR A 418 -1.83 16.77 6.39
N ASP A 419 -2.80 16.04 5.85
CA ASP A 419 -3.03 14.63 6.19
C ASP A 419 -2.48 13.72 5.10
N HIS A 420 -2.17 12.48 5.47
CA HIS A 420 -1.66 11.48 4.55
C HIS A 420 -2.55 10.24 4.54
N ASP A 421 -2.68 9.67 3.34
CA ASP A 421 -3.25 8.37 3.09
C ASP A 421 -2.16 7.49 2.46
N VAL A 422 -1.68 6.51 3.22
CA VAL A 422 -0.58 5.61 2.81
C VAL A 422 -1.07 4.22 2.42
N PHE A 423 -2.35 3.90 2.65
CA PHE A 423 -2.90 2.56 2.36
C PHE A 423 -3.69 2.52 1.05
N SER A 424 -4.22 3.65 0.56
CA SER A 424 -5.03 3.67 -0.66
C SER A 424 -4.23 3.59 -1.96
N LYS A 425 -2.96 4.04 -1.96
CA LYS A 425 -2.08 4.08 -3.15
C LYS A 425 -0.59 3.91 -2.79
N PRO A 426 0.18 3.10 -3.55
CA PRO A 426 1.66 3.11 -3.50
C PRO A 426 2.25 4.51 -3.76
N GLY A 427 3.30 4.86 -3.04
CA GLY A 427 3.82 6.22 -2.90
C GLY A 427 3.00 7.16 -1.98
N GLY A 428 1.81 6.77 -1.53
CA GLY A 428 0.94 7.57 -0.67
C GLY A 428 0.31 8.77 -1.37
N ILE A 429 -0.67 9.37 -0.70
CA ILE A 429 -1.38 10.58 -1.12
C ILE A 429 -1.38 11.54 0.05
N ASN A 430 -1.29 12.84 -0.23
CA ASN A 430 -1.52 13.86 0.79
C ASN A 430 -2.71 14.75 0.45
N ALA A 431 -3.44 15.15 1.49
CA ALA A 431 -4.51 16.14 1.42
C ALA A 431 -4.09 17.37 2.24
N ASN A 432 -3.88 18.48 1.55
CA ASN A 432 -3.47 19.74 2.14
C ASN A 432 -4.67 20.68 2.22
N ARG A 433 -5.09 21.01 3.43
CA ARG A 433 -6.24 21.85 3.73
C ARG A 433 -5.78 23.22 4.21
N LEU A 434 -5.95 24.23 3.36
CA LEU A 434 -5.56 25.61 3.62
C LEU A 434 -6.80 26.49 3.79
N ILE A 435 -6.90 27.17 4.93
CA ILE A 435 -7.97 28.12 5.24
C ILE A 435 -7.40 29.53 5.27
N ILE A 436 -7.91 30.41 4.42
CA ILE A 436 -7.52 31.82 4.35
C ILE A 436 -8.71 32.67 4.82
N SER A 437 -8.53 33.43 5.89
CA SER A 437 -9.59 34.20 6.54
C SER A 437 -9.07 35.54 7.09
N ARG A 438 -9.97 36.39 7.60
CA ARG A 438 -9.55 37.59 8.35
C ARG A 438 -9.13 37.21 9.78
N LYS A 439 -8.16 37.91 10.36
CA LYS A 439 -7.64 37.61 11.72
C LYS A 439 -8.71 37.70 12.82
N ASP A 440 -9.78 38.47 12.60
CA ASP A 440 -10.88 38.66 13.57
C ASP A 440 -12.03 37.64 13.41
N SER A 441 -11.81 36.50 12.73
CA SER A 441 -12.87 35.62 12.22
C SER A 441 -13.60 34.70 13.22
N GLY A 442 -13.55 34.97 14.52
CA GLY A 442 -14.31 34.23 15.55
C GLY A 442 -13.49 33.21 16.34
N ASP A 443 -14.16 32.24 16.96
CA ASP A 443 -13.50 31.21 17.78
C ASP A 443 -12.70 30.22 16.91
N PHE A 444 -11.66 29.62 17.49
CA PHE A 444 -10.87 28.61 16.84
C PHE A 444 -11.69 27.33 16.58
N LEU A 445 -11.86 26.98 15.31
CA LEU A 445 -12.47 25.74 14.85
C LEU A 445 -11.39 24.84 14.19
N PRO A 446 -11.31 23.54 14.54
CA PRO A 446 -10.38 22.61 13.89
C PRO A 446 -10.55 22.57 12.38
N ILE A 447 -9.45 22.53 11.60
CA ILE A 447 -9.53 22.47 10.13
C ILE A 447 -10.36 21.29 9.61
N PRO A 448 -10.28 20.06 10.17
CA PRO A 448 -11.11 18.95 9.72
C PRO A 448 -12.61 19.22 9.80
N PHE A 449 -13.05 20.13 10.70
CA PHE A 449 -14.44 20.55 10.78
C PHE A 449 -14.80 21.64 9.75
N VAL A 450 -13.88 22.56 9.49
CA VAL A 450 -14.09 23.68 8.55
C VAL A 450 -14.05 23.21 7.09
N LEU A 451 -13.17 22.24 6.79
CA LEU A 451 -12.95 21.64 5.49
C LEU A 451 -12.82 20.11 5.66
N PRO A 452 -13.94 19.40 5.88
CA PRO A 452 -13.95 17.95 6.06
C PRO A 452 -13.65 17.21 4.75
N LEU A 453 -13.19 15.97 4.92
CA LEU A 453 -12.96 15.00 3.85
C LEU A 453 -13.92 13.82 4.03
N ASP A 454 -15.22 14.10 3.91
CA ASP A 454 -16.25 13.08 4.08
C ASP A 454 -16.47 12.24 2.81
N SER A 455 -16.79 10.96 2.99
CA SER A 455 -17.06 10.01 1.91
C SER A 455 -18.28 10.42 1.07
N ASP A 456 -19.30 11.01 1.70
CA ASP A 456 -20.55 11.41 1.04
C ASP A 456 -20.58 12.90 0.69
N SER A 457 -19.42 13.51 0.43
CA SER A 457 -19.25 14.96 0.31
C SER A 457 -20.08 15.60 -0.79
N HIS A 458 -20.91 16.56 -0.36
CA HIS A 458 -21.59 17.52 -1.24
C HIS A 458 -20.72 18.72 -1.64
N GLY A 459 -19.48 18.77 -1.16
CA GLY A 459 -18.46 19.74 -1.56
C GLY A 459 -18.26 20.88 -0.58
N HIS A 460 -17.01 21.10 -0.17
CA HIS A 460 -16.62 22.09 0.84
C HIS A 460 -15.55 23.08 0.36
N SER A 461 -14.68 22.71 -0.58
CA SER A 461 -13.55 23.54 -1.01
C SER A 461 -13.94 24.55 -2.09
N ASP A 462 -13.55 25.82 -1.91
CA ASP A 462 -13.68 26.89 -2.91
C ASP A 462 -12.69 26.79 -4.07
N PHE A 463 -11.56 26.13 -3.82
CA PHE A 463 -10.51 25.86 -4.78
C PHE A 463 -9.99 24.45 -4.53
N LEU A 464 -9.94 23.63 -5.59
CA LEU A 464 -9.44 22.25 -5.54
C LEU A 464 -8.25 22.11 -6.48
N GLY A 465 -7.07 21.76 -5.94
CA GLY A 465 -5.89 21.40 -6.70
C GLY A 465 -5.68 19.89 -6.74
N ILE A 466 -5.43 19.32 -7.92
CA ILE A 466 -5.05 17.91 -8.09
C ILE A 466 -3.71 17.90 -8.83
N PHE A 467 -2.63 17.67 -8.09
CA PHE A 467 -1.26 17.87 -8.57
C PHE A 467 -0.56 16.59 -9.05
N ASP A 468 -1.34 15.54 -9.26
CA ASP A 468 -0.93 14.33 -9.94
C ASP A 468 -2.14 13.75 -10.70
N GLN A 469 -2.04 13.66 -12.03
CA GLN A 469 -3.13 13.18 -12.87
C GLN A 469 -3.51 11.72 -12.60
N GLY A 470 -2.60 10.90 -12.05
CA GLY A 470 -2.87 9.50 -11.72
C GLY A 470 -3.89 9.34 -10.59
N LEU A 471 -4.08 10.37 -9.76
CA LEU A 471 -5.08 10.37 -8.70
C LEU A 471 -6.51 10.32 -9.23
N LEU A 472 -6.77 10.95 -10.39
CA LEU A 472 -8.10 10.95 -11.03
C LEU A 472 -8.56 9.57 -11.48
N LYS A 473 -7.64 8.62 -11.64
CA LYS A 473 -7.96 7.23 -12.03
C LYS A 473 -8.24 6.32 -10.83
N THR A 474 -7.89 6.77 -9.63
CA THR A 474 -7.83 5.92 -8.43
C THR A 474 -8.68 6.43 -7.29
N HIS A 475 -8.96 7.74 -7.23
CA HIS A 475 -9.63 8.37 -6.08
C HIS A 475 -10.76 9.31 -6.50
N SER A 476 -11.83 9.33 -5.71
CA SER A 476 -12.97 10.24 -5.87
C SER A 476 -12.65 11.59 -5.22
N LEU A 477 -11.98 12.48 -5.97
CA LEU A 477 -11.46 13.74 -5.44
C LEU A 477 -12.37 14.95 -5.72
N LEU A 478 -13.08 14.98 -6.85
CA LEU A 478 -13.86 16.15 -7.25
C LEU A 478 -15.08 16.38 -6.37
N LYS A 479 -15.59 15.34 -5.68
CA LYS A 479 -16.69 15.45 -4.72
C LYS A 479 -16.44 16.42 -3.56
N HIS A 480 -15.18 16.79 -3.29
CA HIS A 480 -14.84 17.77 -2.27
C HIS A 480 -14.96 19.23 -2.76
N ALA A 481 -15.10 19.47 -4.07
CA ALA A 481 -15.35 20.79 -4.62
C ALA A 481 -16.82 21.21 -4.45
N LYS A 482 -17.06 22.37 -3.83
CA LYS A 482 -18.42 22.95 -3.74
C LYS A 482 -18.89 23.50 -5.09
N THR A 483 -20.18 23.82 -5.19
CA THR A 483 -20.76 24.45 -6.39
C THR A 483 -20.05 25.77 -6.75
N GLY A 484 -19.71 25.93 -8.03
CA GLY A 484 -19.01 27.09 -8.58
C GLY A 484 -17.51 27.14 -8.26
N SER A 485 -16.92 26.06 -7.76
CA SER A 485 -15.51 26.04 -7.38
C SER A 485 -14.56 25.96 -8.57
N THR A 486 -13.39 26.56 -8.36
CA THR A 486 -12.26 26.43 -9.29
C THR A 486 -11.53 25.12 -9.03
N VAL A 487 -11.31 24.32 -10.09
CA VAL A 487 -10.54 23.08 -10.04
C VAL A 487 -9.30 23.25 -10.93
N VAL A 488 -8.11 22.98 -10.39
CA VAL A 488 -6.84 23.03 -11.15
C VAL A 488 -6.19 21.65 -11.14
N ILE A 489 -5.95 21.10 -12.31
CA ILE A 489 -5.37 19.77 -12.49
C ILE A 489 -4.04 19.92 -13.23
N THR A 490 -2.95 19.41 -12.64
CA THR A 490 -1.69 19.31 -13.37
C THR A 490 -1.69 18.03 -14.20
N THR A 491 -1.70 18.17 -15.52
CA THR A 491 -1.80 17.03 -16.42
C THR A 491 -1.13 17.33 -17.75
N SER A 492 -0.55 16.29 -18.35
CA SER A 492 -0.07 16.33 -19.73
C SER A 492 -1.18 15.96 -20.73
N TRP A 493 -2.36 15.56 -20.26
CA TRP A 493 -3.46 15.13 -21.11
C TRP A 493 -3.97 16.25 -22.01
N LEU A 494 -4.25 15.90 -23.25
CA LEU A 494 -5.01 16.77 -24.15
C LEU A 494 -6.49 16.76 -23.76
N ARG A 495 -7.27 17.74 -24.24
CA ARG A 495 -8.71 17.84 -23.92
C ARG A 495 -9.48 16.54 -24.21
N ALA A 496 -9.25 15.94 -25.37
CA ALA A 496 -9.91 14.68 -25.75
C ALA A 496 -9.54 13.54 -24.79
N GLU A 497 -8.24 13.37 -24.53
CA GLU A 497 -7.74 12.35 -23.59
C GLU A 497 -8.27 12.55 -22.16
N PHE A 498 -8.37 13.80 -21.71
CA PHE A 498 -8.97 14.11 -20.41
C PHE A 498 -10.42 13.64 -20.34
N LEU A 499 -11.23 13.96 -21.35
CA LEU A 499 -12.64 13.58 -21.43
C LEU A 499 -12.84 12.06 -21.54
N ASP A 500 -11.94 11.36 -22.21
CA ASP A 500 -11.98 9.89 -22.35
C ASP A 500 -11.51 9.17 -21.07
N THR A 501 -10.69 9.83 -20.24
CA THR A 501 -10.05 9.20 -19.06
C THR A 501 -10.82 9.43 -17.76
N ILE A 502 -11.50 10.57 -17.63
CA ILE A 502 -12.21 10.95 -16.40
C ILE A 502 -13.48 10.10 -16.19
N SER A 503 -13.82 9.83 -14.93
CA SER A 503 -14.98 9.00 -14.60
C SER A 503 -16.30 9.68 -14.98
N GLN A 504 -17.34 8.87 -15.27
CA GLN A 504 -18.69 9.40 -15.54
C GLN A 504 -19.29 10.12 -14.33
N GLU A 505 -18.93 9.68 -13.12
CA GLU A 505 -19.32 10.32 -11.86
C GLU A 505 -18.71 11.73 -11.75
N ASP A 506 -17.40 11.85 -11.96
CA ASP A 506 -16.70 13.15 -11.95
C ASP A 506 -17.24 14.10 -13.03
N MET A 507 -17.54 13.60 -14.22
CA MET A 507 -18.15 14.40 -15.30
C MET A 507 -19.55 14.90 -14.94
N THR A 508 -20.30 14.09 -14.20
CA THR A 508 -21.61 14.48 -13.68
C THR A 508 -21.46 15.56 -12.61
N LEU A 509 -20.52 15.38 -11.67
CA LEU A 509 -20.19 16.36 -10.64
C LEU A 509 -19.74 17.70 -11.23
N ILE A 510 -18.89 17.71 -12.26
CA ILE A 510 -18.45 18.93 -12.94
C ILE A 510 -19.65 19.73 -13.46
N ARG A 511 -20.64 19.06 -14.05
CA ARG A 511 -21.85 19.70 -14.60
C ARG A 511 -22.82 20.15 -13.52
N GLU A 512 -23.18 19.26 -12.61
CA GLU A 512 -24.16 19.54 -11.55
C GLU A 512 -23.71 20.66 -10.63
N ARG A 513 -22.40 20.77 -10.40
CA ARG A 513 -21.81 21.77 -9.51
C ARG A 513 -21.20 22.96 -10.25
N ASP A 514 -21.37 23.07 -11.56
CA ASP A 514 -20.82 24.17 -12.37
C ASP A 514 -19.33 24.44 -12.06
N LEU A 515 -18.52 23.37 -12.04
CA LEU A 515 -17.11 23.45 -11.66
C LEU A 515 -16.29 24.05 -12.80
N SER A 516 -15.49 25.08 -12.49
CA SER A 516 -14.57 25.68 -13.45
C SER A 516 -13.25 24.91 -13.46
N VAL A 517 -13.12 23.95 -14.38
CA VAL A 517 -11.96 23.05 -14.49
C VAL A 517 -10.88 23.65 -15.39
N TYR A 518 -9.68 23.77 -14.85
CA TYR A 518 -8.48 24.24 -15.54
C TYR A 518 -7.38 23.19 -15.51
N THR A 519 -6.68 23.02 -16.62
CA THR A 519 -5.53 22.10 -16.76
C THR A 519 -4.26 22.85 -17.10
N ILE A 520 -3.13 22.40 -16.57
CA ILE A 520 -1.79 22.91 -16.91
C ILE A 520 -0.73 21.80 -16.89
N ASP A 521 0.15 21.78 -17.88
CA ASP A 521 1.34 20.90 -17.90
C ASP A 521 2.55 21.65 -17.31
N SER A 522 2.57 21.76 -15.98
CA SER A 522 3.66 22.46 -15.27
C SER A 522 5.02 21.79 -15.50
N LYS A 523 5.06 20.47 -15.72
CA LYS A 523 6.29 19.69 -15.98
C LYS A 523 6.90 20.08 -17.31
N ALA A 524 6.14 20.04 -18.40
CA ALA A 524 6.64 20.40 -19.73
C ALA A 524 7.06 21.88 -19.79
N ILE A 525 6.28 22.78 -19.19
CA ILE A 525 6.61 24.21 -19.17
C ILE A 525 7.91 24.45 -18.39
N ALA A 526 8.06 23.86 -17.20
CA ALA A 526 9.28 24.00 -16.41
C ALA A 526 10.50 23.41 -17.13
N ALA A 527 10.35 22.22 -17.74
CA ALA A 527 11.43 21.57 -18.48
C ALA A 527 11.95 22.43 -19.63
N ASN A 528 11.05 23.11 -20.35
CA ASN A 528 11.39 24.00 -21.45
C ASN A 528 12.08 25.30 -20.99
N LEU A 529 11.79 25.78 -19.78
CA LEU A 529 12.35 27.03 -19.28
C LEU A 529 13.71 26.84 -18.60
N VAL A 530 13.87 25.79 -17.79
CA VAL A 530 15.04 25.65 -16.90
C VAL A 530 15.71 24.26 -16.94
N GLY A 531 15.25 23.36 -17.81
CA GLY A 531 15.71 21.97 -17.89
C GLY A 531 14.83 20.99 -17.10
N ALA A 532 14.93 19.70 -17.41
CA ALA A 532 13.97 18.67 -16.97
C ALA A 532 14.26 18.04 -15.59
N ALA A 533 15.29 18.50 -14.87
CA ALA A 533 15.67 17.92 -13.57
C ALA A 533 16.43 18.94 -12.69
N GLY A 534 16.55 18.63 -11.40
CA GLY A 534 17.31 19.42 -10.42
C GLY A 534 16.47 20.47 -9.67
N PRO A 535 17.10 21.24 -8.76
CA PRO A 535 16.39 22.15 -7.84
C PRO A 535 15.67 23.29 -8.57
N HIS A 536 16.24 23.81 -9.67
CA HIS A 536 15.58 24.86 -10.46
C HIS A 536 14.31 24.38 -11.17
N TYR A 537 14.30 23.12 -11.64
CA TYR A 537 13.11 22.50 -12.23
C TYR A 537 11.98 22.36 -11.20
N VAL A 538 12.33 22.00 -9.96
CA VAL A 538 11.39 21.95 -8.83
C VAL A 538 10.85 23.35 -8.53
N SER A 539 11.72 24.34 -8.38
CA SER A 539 11.31 25.73 -8.13
C SER A 539 10.43 26.29 -9.24
N ALA A 540 10.73 25.97 -10.50
CA ALA A 540 9.96 26.42 -11.66
C ALA A 540 8.53 25.87 -11.65
N GLN A 541 8.33 24.60 -11.33
CA GLN A 541 6.99 24.01 -11.23
C GLN A 541 6.15 24.67 -10.12
N ASN A 542 6.74 24.91 -8.95
CA ASN A 542 6.07 25.62 -7.85
C ASN A 542 5.71 27.07 -8.23
N LEU A 543 6.63 27.79 -8.89
CA LEU A 543 6.38 29.15 -9.38
C LEU A 543 5.21 29.20 -10.38
N LEU A 544 5.18 28.26 -11.33
CA LEU A 544 4.10 28.20 -12.33
C LEU A 544 2.74 28.00 -11.65
N LEU A 545 2.65 27.09 -10.68
CA LEU A 545 1.40 26.89 -9.94
C LEU A 545 1.03 28.06 -9.03
N GLU A 546 2.02 28.77 -8.47
CA GLU A 546 1.75 29.96 -7.66
C GLU A 546 1.11 31.05 -8.52
N ILE A 547 1.66 31.28 -9.71
CA ILE A 547 1.11 32.23 -10.70
C ILE A 547 -0.30 31.81 -11.13
N VAL A 548 -0.53 30.53 -11.41
CA VAL A 548 -1.86 30.01 -11.79
C VAL A 548 -2.86 30.20 -10.65
N PHE A 549 -2.48 29.83 -9.43
CA PHE A 549 -3.32 30.02 -8.26
C PHE A 549 -3.66 31.50 -8.08
N LEU A 550 -2.68 32.41 -8.11
CA LEU A 550 -2.91 33.85 -7.95
C LEU A 550 -3.83 34.40 -9.03
N ARG A 551 -3.65 33.98 -10.29
CA ARG A 551 -4.53 34.38 -11.40
C ARG A 551 -5.98 33.98 -11.15
N LEU A 552 -6.21 32.74 -10.73
CA LEU A 552 -7.56 32.21 -10.51
C LEU A 552 -8.18 32.72 -9.20
N TYR A 553 -7.37 32.87 -8.16
CA TYR A 553 -7.78 33.38 -6.85
C TYR A 553 -8.20 34.85 -6.90
N LEU A 554 -7.45 35.69 -7.62
CA LEU A 554 -7.78 37.13 -7.78
C LEU A 554 -8.90 37.37 -8.80
N GLY A 555 -9.19 36.40 -9.68
CA GLY A 555 -10.23 36.49 -10.69
C GLY A 555 -10.06 37.74 -11.58
N ALA A 556 -11.11 38.56 -11.66
CA ALA A 556 -11.09 39.79 -12.47
C ALA A 556 -10.02 40.82 -12.04
N ALA A 557 -9.51 40.74 -10.80
CA ALA A 557 -8.45 41.61 -10.31
C ALA A 557 -7.02 41.15 -10.69
N ALA A 558 -6.88 40.00 -11.36
CA ALA A 558 -5.61 39.42 -11.74
C ALA A 558 -4.95 40.14 -12.94
N THR A 559 -4.37 41.33 -12.74
CA THR A 559 -3.48 41.93 -13.75
C THR A 559 -2.10 41.26 -13.71
N GLU A 560 -1.37 41.32 -14.82
CA GLU A 560 0.01 40.78 -14.88
C GLU A 560 0.89 41.43 -13.81
N GLU A 561 0.78 42.74 -13.62
CA GLU A 561 1.53 43.48 -12.60
C GLU A 561 1.19 43.01 -11.19
N ALA A 562 -0.10 42.79 -10.89
CA ALA A 562 -0.55 42.37 -9.57
C ALA A 562 -0.07 40.95 -9.23
N VAL A 563 -0.18 40.02 -10.17
CA VAL A 563 0.28 38.63 -9.99
C VAL A 563 1.80 38.59 -9.82
N LEU A 564 2.55 39.30 -10.66
CA LEU A 564 4.01 39.38 -10.55
C LEU A 564 4.46 40.06 -9.26
N GLN A 565 3.75 41.08 -8.79
CA GLN A 565 4.05 41.74 -7.51
C GLN A 565 3.90 40.78 -6.33
N LEU A 566 2.89 39.91 -6.34
CA LEU A 566 2.70 38.91 -5.31
C LEU A 566 3.73 37.78 -5.43
N ALA A 567 4.02 37.29 -6.64
CA ALA A 567 5.01 36.22 -6.84
C ALA A 567 6.42 36.61 -6.38
N ARG A 568 6.80 37.90 -6.48
CA ARG A 568 8.08 38.44 -5.96
C ARG A 568 8.24 38.33 -4.44
N THR A 569 7.18 38.02 -3.71
CA THR A 569 7.27 37.79 -2.25
C THR A 569 7.87 36.43 -1.92
N SER A 570 7.71 35.44 -2.82
CA SER A 570 8.23 34.08 -2.67
C SER A 570 9.44 33.80 -3.56
N PHE A 571 9.55 34.49 -4.70
CA PHE A 571 10.59 34.24 -5.72
C PHE A 571 11.42 35.48 -6.06
N ASP A 572 12.67 35.27 -6.47
CA ASP A 572 13.52 36.31 -7.07
C ASP A 572 13.03 36.72 -8.46
N ASP A 573 13.40 37.90 -8.96
CA ASP A 573 13.00 38.38 -10.30
C ASP A 573 13.47 37.47 -11.45
N TYR A 574 14.47 36.63 -11.20
CA TYR A 574 15.01 35.65 -12.14
C TYR A 574 15.22 34.30 -11.45
N LEU A 575 14.81 33.22 -12.12
CA LEU A 575 15.10 31.84 -11.73
C LEU A 575 15.91 31.18 -12.85
N ASN A 576 17.14 30.76 -12.53
CA ASN A 576 18.09 30.18 -13.51
C ASN A 576 18.24 31.03 -14.80
N GLY A 577 18.34 32.35 -14.65
CA GLY A 577 18.46 33.30 -15.77
C GLY A 577 17.15 33.61 -16.53
N VAL A 578 16.03 32.99 -16.16
CA VAL A 578 14.69 33.24 -16.76
C VAL A 578 13.91 34.22 -15.89
N SER A 579 13.37 35.29 -16.48
CA SER A 579 12.61 36.30 -15.74
C SER A 579 11.22 35.79 -15.30
N LEU A 580 10.72 36.31 -14.19
CA LEU A 580 9.36 36.04 -13.69
C LEU A 580 8.27 36.39 -14.70
N SER A 581 8.43 37.47 -15.48
CA SER A 581 7.50 37.82 -16.56
C SER A 581 7.39 36.73 -17.62
N LYS A 582 8.50 36.04 -17.92
CA LYS A 582 8.50 34.91 -18.86
C LYS A 582 7.76 33.71 -18.28
N PHE A 583 7.97 33.38 -17.01
CA PHE A 583 7.17 32.36 -16.31
C PHE A 583 5.67 32.71 -16.32
N ASN A 584 5.33 33.97 -16.05
CA ASN A 584 3.94 34.44 -16.06
C ASN A 584 3.28 34.26 -17.44
N SER A 585 3.94 34.70 -18.50
CA SER A 585 3.46 34.51 -19.88
C SER A 585 3.25 33.03 -20.24
N HIS A 586 4.16 32.13 -19.83
CA HIS A 586 4.02 30.69 -20.09
C HIS A 586 2.94 30.04 -19.23
N ALA A 587 2.81 30.42 -17.95
CA ALA A 587 1.73 29.95 -17.08
C ALA A 587 0.36 30.38 -17.63
N TRP A 588 0.25 31.63 -18.10
CA TRP A 588 -1.02 32.16 -18.57
C TRP A 588 -1.47 31.56 -19.91
N SER A 589 -0.53 31.34 -20.82
CA SER A 589 -0.78 30.68 -22.11
C SER A 589 -0.93 29.16 -21.99
N GLY A 590 -0.26 28.53 -21.02
CA GLY A 590 -0.35 27.11 -20.74
C GLY A 590 -1.61 26.68 -19.98
N LEU A 591 -2.28 27.62 -19.29
CA LEU A 591 -3.52 27.36 -18.56
C LEU A 591 -4.69 27.21 -19.54
N ARG A 592 -5.31 26.03 -19.57
CA ARG A 592 -6.43 25.70 -20.47
C ARG A 592 -7.71 25.46 -19.67
N VAL A 593 -8.85 25.89 -20.21
CA VAL A 593 -10.18 25.60 -19.68
C VAL A 593 -10.66 24.28 -20.28
N VAL A 594 -11.26 23.42 -19.45
CA VAL A 594 -11.93 22.20 -19.90
C VAL A 594 -13.43 22.40 -19.76
N ASP A 595 -14.13 22.58 -20.88
CA ASP A 595 -15.60 22.60 -20.86
C ASP A 595 -16.13 21.17 -20.91
N ALA A 596 -17.05 20.86 -19.99
CA ALA A 596 -17.79 19.60 -20.05
C ALA A 596 -18.64 19.55 -21.35
N PRO A 597 -18.67 18.44 -22.09
CA PRO A 597 -19.52 18.29 -23.26
C PRO A 597 -21.00 18.40 -22.88
N SER A 598 -21.79 18.98 -23.78
CA SER A 598 -23.24 19.12 -23.62
C SER A 598 -23.92 17.75 -23.60
N THR A 599 -25.04 17.63 -22.89
CA THR A 599 -25.85 16.40 -22.82
C THR A 599 -26.19 15.88 -24.23
N GLY A 600 -25.55 14.78 -24.65
CA GLY A 600 -25.81 14.13 -25.94
C GLY A 600 -24.57 13.57 -26.66
N GLU A 601 -23.35 13.98 -26.28
CA GLU A 601 -22.11 13.39 -26.83
C GLU A 601 -21.72 12.14 -26.02
N THR A 602 -22.09 10.96 -26.51
CA THR A 602 -21.62 9.68 -25.96
C THR A 602 -20.11 9.53 -26.22
N PRO A 603 -19.30 9.16 -25.20
CA PRO A 603 -17.92 8.75 -25.43
C PRO A 603 -17.86 7.53 -26.36
N SER A 604 -16.80 7.43 -27.16
CA SER A 604 -16.56 6.32 -28.07
C SER A 604 -16.60 4.98 -27.32
N ALA A 605 -17.33 4.02 -27.89
CA ALA A 605 -17.60 2.70 -27.33
C ALA A 605 -16.32 1.87 -27.15
N ALA A 606 -15.73 1.93 -25.97
CA ALA A 606 -14.77 0.95 -25.45
C ALA A 606 -14.69 1.07 -23.92
N THR A 607 -15.82 0.98 -23.21
CA THR A 607 -15.80 0.89 -21.75
C THR A 607 -15.62 -0.59 -21.36
N PRO A 608 -14.63 -0.93 -20.52
CA PRO A 608 -14.56 -2.25 -19.89
C PRO A 608 -15.87 -2.58 -19.18
N ALA A 609 -16.22 -3.87 -19.09
CA ALA A 609 -17.49 -4.34 -18.53
C ALA A 609 -17.72 -3.90 -17.06
N ASP A 610 -16.67 -3.55 -16.33
CA ASP A 610 -16.72 -2.94 -14.99
C ASP A 610 -15.65 -1.84 -14.86
N PRO A 611 -16.01 -0.54 -14.77
CA PRO A 611 -15.06 0.51 -14.46
C PRO A 611 -14.54 0.36 -13.01
N PRO A 612 -13.25 0.64 -12.74
CA PRO A 612 -12.68 0.52 -11.40
C PRO A 612 -13.39 1.47 -10.43
N VAL A 613 -13.75 0.95 -9.25
CA VAL A 613 -14.34 1.75 -8.16
C VAL A 613 -13.28 2.72 -7.63
N LEU A 614 -13.56 4.02 -7.69
CA LEU A 614 -12.69 5.05 -7.13
C LEU A 614 -12.68 4.96 -5.60
N LYS A 615 -11.49 5.05 -5.01
CA LYS A 615 -11.30 5.03 -3.56
C LYS A 615 -11.55 6.40 -2.94
N ASP A 616 -11.88 6.41 -1.66
CA ASP A 616 -11.93 7.64 -0.87
C ASP A 616 -10.58 7.89 -0.21
N PHE A 617 -10.25 9.16 -0.02
CA PHE A 617 -9.09 9.53 0.79
C PHE A 617 -9.38 9.26 2.26
N GLU A 618 -8.51 8.52 2.94
CA GLU A 618 -8.62 8.31 4.38
C GLU A 618 -7.34 8.73 5.10
N ALA A 619 -7.47 9.62 6.09
CA ALA A 619 -6.36 10.08 6.90
C ALA A 619 -5.89 8.97 7.85
N ASN A 620 -4.91 8.19 7.43
CA ASN A 620 -4.37 7.03 8.15
C ASN A 620 -2.88 7.18 8.53
N ALA A 621 -2.25 8.30 8.15
CA ALA A 621 -0.88 8.63 8.55
C ALA A 621 -0.68 10.13 8.83
N ILE A 622 0.24 10.42 9.76
CA ILE A 622 0.65 11.78 10.14
C ILE A 622 1.75 12.30 9.20
N ALA A 623 2.72 11.44 8.86
CA ALA A 623 3.85 11.74 7.98
C ALA A 623 4.22 10.50 7.16
N VAL A 624 5.00 10.70 6.10
CA VAL A 624 5.54 9.64 5.22
C VAL A 624 7.07 9.68 5.30
N GLU A 625 7.72 8.54 5.55
CA GLU A 625 9.19 8.44 5.54
C GLU A 625 9.72 8.33 4.11
N THR A 626 10.65 9.21 3.75
CA THR A 626 11.22 9.26 2.41
C THR A 626 12.73 9.44 2.52
N THR A 627 13.50 8.44 2.08
CA THR A 627 14.97 8.46 2.18
C THR A 627 15.57 8.05 0.84
N GLY A 628 16.42 8.90 0.27
CA GLY A 628 17.17 8.59 -0.96
C GLY A 628 16.35 8.67 -2.26
N GLY A 629 15.22 9.37 -2.28
CA GLY A 629 14.37 9.47 -3.48
C GLY A 629 13.42 8.30 -3.70
N SER A 630 13.33 7.36 -2.75
CA SER A 630 12.24 6.39 -2.68
C SER A 630 11.28 6.77 -1.56
N THR A 631 10.04 7.09 -1.92
CA THR A 631 8.91 7.18 -1.00
C THR A 631 8.66 5.79 -0.41
N VAL A 632 8.64 5.63 0.91
CA VAL A 632 8.22 4.37 1.51
C VAL A 632 6.69 4.36 1.53
N VAL A 633 6.12 3.76 0.48
CA VAL A 633 4.86 3.01 0.53
C VAL A 633 5.03 1.87 -0.48
N ASN A 634 5.02 0.63 0.01
CA ASN A 634 5.07 -0.60 -0.80
C ASN A 634 6.28 -0.76 -1.75
N GLY A 635 7.49 -0.75 -1.19
CA GLY A 635 8.71 -1.15 -1.91
C GLY A 635 9.77 -1.47 -0.89
N ALA A 636 10.26 -2.71 -0.90
CA ALA A 636 10.63 -3.32 0.35
C ALA A 636 11.92 -2.71 0.96
N ARG A 637 11.88 -2.56 2.29
CA ARG A 637 13.07 -2.35 3.12
C ARG A 637 13.15 -3.48 4.11
N LEU A 638 14.28 -3.51 4.83
CA LEU A 638 14.42 -4.36 5.98
C LEU A 638 13.29 -4.07 7.01
N SER A 639 12.13 -4.73 6.90
CA SER A 639 10.98 -4.45 7.76
C SER A 639 11.29 -4.78 9.21
N SER A 640 10.85 -3.92 10.13
CA SER A 640 10.77 -4.28 11.55
C SER A 640 9.73 -5.39 11.74
N TRP A 641 9.85 -6.21 12.78
CA TRP A 641 8.88 -7.27 13.11
C TRP A 641 7.43 -6.75 13.15
N HIS A 642 7.22 -5.48 13.53
CA HIS A 642 5.90 -4.88 13.68
C HIS A 642 5.13 -4.76 12.35
N GLU A 643 5.79 -4.44 11.24
CA GLU A 643 5.14 -4.34 9.94
C GLU A 643 4.73 -5.73 9.41
N ALA A 644 5.61 -6.71 9.57
CA ALA A 644 5.25 -8.09 9.27
C ALA A 644 4.10 -8.61 10.15
N ALA A 645 4.11 -8.25 11.45
CA ALA A 645 3.02 -8.59 12.36
C ALA A 645 1.71 -7.92 11.94
N LYS A 646 1.72 -6.65 11.49
CA LYS A 646 0.51 -5.98 10.98
C LYS A 646 -0.08 -6.71 9.77
N HIS A 647 0.74 -7.08 8.78
CA HIS A 647 0.26 -7.83 7.61
C HIS A 647 -0.32 -9.20 7.98
N LEU A 648 0.29 -9.88 8.97
CA LEU A 648 -0.18 -11.18 9.44
C LEU A 648 -1.43 -11.10 10.33
N ILE A 649 -1.56 -10.04 11.15
CA ILE A 649 -2.68 -9.85 12.08
C ILE A 649 -3.91 -9.28 11.37
N PHE A 650 -3.71 -8.47 10.32
CA PHE A 650 -4.78 -7.81 9.57
C PHE A 650 -4.78 -8.23 8.08
N PRO A 651 -4.97 -9.52 7.77
CA PRO A 651 -4.91 -10.01 6.41
C PRO A 651 -6.01 -9.42 5.52
N SER A 652 -7.15 -8.97 6.06
CA SER A 652 -8.21 -8.32 5.27
C SER A 652 -7.77 -7.00 4.60
N VAL A 653 -6.78 -6.34 5.18
CA VAL A 653 -6.28 -5.03 4.74
C VAL A 653 -5.12 -5.19 3.78
N PHE A 654 -4.27 -6.19 4.01
CA PHE A 654 -3.00 -6.34 3.32
C PHE A 654 -2.97 -7.50 2.33
N ALA A 655 -3.71 -8.58 2.59
CA ALA A 655 -3.76 -9.76 1.73
C ALA A 655 -5.00 -9.77 0.82
N PRO A 656 -5.00 -10.54 -0.29
CA PRO A 656 -6.18 -10.71 -1.11
C PRO A 656 -7.34 -11.32 -0.30
N PRO A 657 -8.59 -10.84 -0.52
CA PRO A 657 -9.75 -11.37 0.17
C PRO A 657 -9.90 -12.87 -0.07
N GLN A 658 -10.17 -13.61 1.00
CA GLN A 658 -10.43 -15.04 0.96
C GLN A 658 -11.95 -15.23 0.83
N ASP A 659 -12.41 -15.84 -0.27
CA ASP A 659 -13.82 -16.21 -0.41
C ASP A 659 -14.09 -17.47 0.42
N ASP A 660 -14.87 -17.34 1.51
CA ASP A 660 -15.20 -18.41 2.45
C ASP A 660 -15.92 -19.60 1.81
N ASN A 661 -16.46 -19.44 0.59
CA ASN A 661 -17.11 -20.48 -0.20
C ASN A 661 -16.24 -21.09 -1.30
N SER A 662 -15.01 -20.62 -1.50
CA SER A 662 -14.13 -21.16 -2.55
C SER A 662 -13.25 -22.29 -2.02
N THR A 663 -13.12 -23.38 -2.78
CA THR A 663 -12.10 -24.42 -2.55
C THR A 663 -10.68 -23.97 -2.91
N GLN A 664 -10.51 -22.67 -3.23
CA GLN A 664 -9.26 -22.04 -3.61
C GLN A 664 -8.50 -21.63 -2.36
N ASN A 665 -7.18 -21.79 -2.37
CA ASN A 665 -6.30 -21.20 -1.37
C ASN A 665 -5.53 -20.04 -2.00
N PRO A 666 -6.10 -18.82 -2.04
CA PRO A 666 -5.43 -17.65 -2.63
C PRO A 666 -4.11 -17.30 -1.94
N ALA A 667 -3.86 -17.78 -0.72
CA ALA A 667 -2.57 -17.58 -0.04
C ALA A 667 -1.41 -18.40 -0.63
N LEU A 668 -1.66 -19.41 -1.47
CA LEU A 668 -0.60 -20.23 -2.07
C LEU A 668 0.10 -19.52 -3.23
N ARG A 669 -0.66 -18.83 -4.08
CA ARG A 669 -0.22 -18.10 -5.28
C ARG A 669 -1.14 -16.89 -5.51
N PRO A 670 -1.11 -15.87 -4.63
CA PRO A 670 -2.00 -14.71 -4.71
C PRO A 670 -1.86 -13.90 -6.00
N GLU A 671 -0.75 -14.07 -6.71
CA GLU A 671 -0.43 -13.40 -7.96
C GLU A 671 -1.08 -14.00 -9.21
N VAL A 672 -1.68 -15.19 -9.10
CA VAL A 672 -2.24 -15.92 -10.25
C VAL A 672 -3.77 -15.80 -10.27
N PRO A 673 -4.37 -15.31 -11.36
CA PRO A 673 -5.83 -15.14 -11.45
C PRO A 673 -6.58 -16.46 -11.60
N GLU A 674 -5.94 -17.51 -12.14
CA GLU A 674 -6.53 -18.84 -12.24
C GLU A 674 -6.71 -19.54 -10.88
N ALA A 675 -7.77 -20.34 -10.76
CA ALA A 675 -7.98 -21.18 -9.59
C ALA A 675 -6.82 -22.17 -9.41
N THR A 676 -6.24 -22.19 -8.21
CA THR A 676 -5.14 -23.07 -7.84
C THR A 676 -5.59 -24.13 -6.85
N PHE A 677 -5.03 -25.33 -7.01
CA PHE A 677 -5.33 -26.52 -6.21
C PHE A 677 -4.03 -27.08 -5.64
N LEU A 678 -4.13 -27.69 -4.46
CA LEU A 678 -3.01 -28.35 -3.81
C LEU A 678 -3.18 -29.87 -3.90
N VAL A 679 -2.41 -30.51 -4.79
CA VAL A 679 -2.49 -31.94 -5.09
C VAL A 679 -1.30 -32.69 -4.48
N THR A 680 -1.41 -34.01 -4.27
CA THR A 680 -0.37 -34.81 -3.62
C THR A 680 0.27 -35.78 -4.59
N CYS A 681 1.60 -35.76 -4.72
CA CYS A 681 2.33 -36.73 -5.55
C CYS A 681 2.21 -38.13 -4.97
N THR A 682 1.60 -39.06 -5.70
CA THR A 682 1.43 -40.47 -5.28
C THR A 682 2.38 -41.40 -6.04
N VAL A 683 2.72 -41.07 -7.28
CA VAL A 683 3.67 -41.84 -8.10
C VAL A 683 4.65 -40.89 -8.78
N ASN A 684 5.94 -41.25 -8.77
CA ASN A 684 6.99 -40.66 -9.58
C ASN A 684 7.88 -41.78 -10.13
N LYS A 685 7.64 -42.19 -11.38
CA LYS A 685 8.22 -43.40 -11.98
C LYS A 685 8.93 -43.06 -13.29
N ARG A 686 10.24 -43.30 -13.35
CA ARG A 686 10.99 -43.24 -14.61
C ARG A 686 10.52 -44.34 -15.58
N LEU A 687 10.29 -43.97 -16.84
CA LEU A 687 9.84 -44.84 -17.93
C LEU A 687 11.00 -45.29 -18.84
N THR A 688 12.10 -44.56 -18.86
CA THR A 688 13.30 -44.94 -19.63
C THR A 688 14.29 -45.76 -18.80
N PRO A 689 15.14 -46.62 -19.40
CA PRO A 689 16.21 -47.31 -18.68
C PRO A 689 17.13 -46.33 -17.92
N LEU A 690 17.72 -46.76 -16.80
CA LEU A 690 18.58 -45.92 -15.96
C LEU A 690 19.84 -45.45 -16.71
N GLU A 691 20.43 -46.36 -17.49
CA GLU A 691 21.57 -46.14 -18.38
C GLU A 691 21.26 -45.27 -19.62
N TYR A 692 19.99 -44.93 -19.86
CA TYR A 692 19.61 -44.05 -20.97
C TYR A 692 19.83 -42.57 -20.63
N ASP A 693 20.29 -41.79 -21.60
CA ASP A 693 20.68 -40.38 -21.41
C ASP A 693 19.51 -39.46 -21.05
N ARG A 694 18.30 -39.78 -21.53
CA ARG A 694 17.09 -38.99 -21.26
C ARG A 694 16.23 -39.63 -20.19
N ASN A 695 15.82 -38.84 -19.20
CA ASN A 695 14.84 -39.24 -18.21
C ASN A 695 13.43 -38.81 -18.66
N VAL A 696 12.63 -39.76 -19.12
CA VAL A 696 11.17 -39.58 -19.29
C VAL A 696 10.50 -40.32 -18.14
N PHE A 697 9.57 -39.68 -17.46
CA PHE A 697 8.95 -40.20 -16.25
C PHE A 697 7.46 -39.88 -16.20
N HIS A 698 6.75 -40.75 -15.49
CA HIS A 698 5.32 -40.70 -15.23
C HIS A 698 5.08 -40.19 -13.80
N LEU A 699 4.12 -39.30 -13.65
CA LEU A 699 3.66 -38.80 -12.37
C LEU A 699 2.17 -39.10 -12.21
N GLU A 700 1.76 -39.41 -10.98
CA GLU A 700 0.35 -39.41 -10.57
C GLU A 700 0.18 -38.46 -9.38
N PHE A 701 -0.87 -37.64 -9.43
CA PHE A 701 -1.26 -36.77 -8.34
C PHE A 701 -2.66 -37.14 -7.85
N ASP A 702 -2.80 -37.35 -6.53
CA ASP A 702 -4.09 -37.46 -5.85
C ASP A 702 -4.75 -36.09 -5.72
N THR A 703 -5.99 -36.00 -6.19
CA THR A 703 -6.83 -34.81 -6.17
C THR A 703 -8.04 -34.94 -5.23
N SER A 704 -8.09 -35.99 -4.42
CA SER A 704 -9.18 -36.23 -3.45
C SER A 704 -9.35 -35.03 -2.52
N ASN A 705 -10.60 -34.62 -2.30
CA ASN A 705 -10.98 -33.47 -1.46
C ASN A 705 -10.47 -32.10 -1.94
N THR A 706 -9.95 -31.98 -3.17
CA THR A 706 -9.50 -30.67 -3.73
C THR A 706 -10.58 -29.98 -4.55
N GLY A 707 -11.59 -30.72 -5.02
CA GLY A 707 -12.59 -30.21 -5.96
C GLY A 707 -12.08 -30.05 -7.41
N LEU A 708 -10.82 -30.39 -7.70
CA LEU A 708 -10.24 -30.28 -9.04
C LEU A 708 -11.00 -31.16 -10.05
N LYS A 709 -11.53 -30.53 -11.09
CA LYS A 709 -12.13 -31.19 -12.26
C LYS A 709 -11.39 -30.78 -13.52
N TYR A 710 -11.21 -31.72 -14.43
CA TYR A 710 -10.55 -31.50 -15.69
C TYR A 710 -11.15 -32.39 -16.79
N ASP A 711 -11.15 -31.87 -18.01
CA ASP A 711 -11.61 -32.58 -19.19
C ASP A 711 -10.46 -33.20 -19.97
N ILE A 712 -10.79 -34.19 -20.79
CA ILE A 712 -9.85 -34.84 -21.70
C ILE A 712 -9.22 -33.78 -22.61
N GLY A 713 -7.88 -33.82 -22.74
CA GLY A 713 -7.12 -32.90 -23.57
C GLY A 713 -6.57 -31.67 -22.86
N GLU A 714 -7.01 -31.38 -21.64
CA GLU A 714 -6.54 -30.21 -20.90
C GLU A 714 -5.11 -30.36 -20.41
N ALA A 715 -4.50 -29.23 -20.07
CA ALA A 715 -3.16 -29.19 -19.51
C ALA A 715 -3.19 -28.82 -18.02
N LEU A 716 -2.33 -29.46 -17.25
CA LEU A 716 -2.08 -29.13 -15.85
C LEU A 716 -0.96 -28.08 -15.79
N GLY A 717 -1.29 -26.89 -15.29
CA GLY A 717 -0.33 -25.85 -14.97
C GLY A 717 0.36 -26.15 -13.65
N VAL A 718 1.62 -26.57 -13.69
CA VAL A 718 2.41 -26.86 -12.48
C VAL A 718 3.16 -25.60 -12.06
N HIS A 719 2.97 -25.19 -10.80
CA HIS A 719 3.64 -24.07 -10.16
C HIS A 719 4.95 -24.54 -9.51
N GLY A 720 5.96 -24.83 -10.35
CA GLY A 720 7.24 -25.39 -9.91
C GLY A 720 8.10 -24.42 -9.10
N TRP A 721 9.03 -24.95 -8.30
CA TRP A 721 9.91 -24.18 -7.41
C TRP A 721 11.37 -24.17 -7.89
N ASN A 722 12.09 -23.10 -7.56
CA ASN A 722 13.55 -23.10 -7.61
C ASN A 722 14.12 -24.12 -6.63
N GLY A 723 15.33 -24.62 -6.91
CA GLY A 723 16.02 -25.57 -6.03
C GLY A 723 16.37 -24.90 -4.70
N GLU A 724 15.96 -25.51 -3.58
CA GLU A 724 16.17 -24.94 -2.24
C GLU A 724 17.64 -24.61 -1.98
N GLN A 725 18.54 -25.56 -2.25
CA GLN A 725 19.97 -25.36 -2.06
C GLN A 725 20.53 -24.22 -2.94
N GLU A 726 20.06 -24.08 -4.19
CA GLU A 726 20.52 -23.00 -5.07
C GLU A 726 20.08 -21.63 -4.55
N VAL A 727 18.88 -21.53 -3.98
CA VAL A 727 18.38 -20.31 -3.34
C VAL A 727 19.19 -20.02 -2.07
N LEU A 728 19.44 -21.01 -1.22
CA LEU A 728 20.26 -20.83 -0.01
C LEU A 728 21.69 -20.39 -0.35
N ASP A 729 22.30 -21.00 -1.37
CA ASP A 729 23.64 -20.63 -1.86
C ASP A 729 23.64 -19.19 -2.40
N PHE A 730 22.57 -18.78 -3.09
CA PHE A 730 22.40 -17.40 -3.54
C PHE A 730 22.24 -16.45 -2.34
N CYS A 731 21.40 -16.76 -1.37
CA CYS A 731 21.20 -15.93 -0.17
C CYS A 731 22.51 -15.71 0.59
N ALA A 732 23.28 -16.79 0.80
CA ALA A 732 24.59 -16.73 1.45
C ALA A 732 25.58 -15.85 0.66
N TRP A 733 25.62 -15.99 -0.66
CA TRP A 733 26.47 -15.15 -1.52
C TRP A 733 26.00 -13.68 -1.58
N TYR A 734 24.70 -13.44 -1.61
CA TYR A 734 24.11 -12.10 -1.66
C TYR A 734 24.20 -11.38 -0.31
N GLY A 735 24.37 -12.12 0.79
CA GLY A 735 24.48 -11.58 2.15
C GLY A 735 23.12 -11.27 2.76
N VAL A 736 22.12 -12.12 2.49
CA VAL A 736 20.75 -11.98 2.99
C VAL A 736 20.36 -13.20 3.82
N ASP A 737 19.64 -12.94 4.90
CA ASP A 737 19.13 -13.98 5.79
C ASP A 737 17.88 -14.64 5.16
N PRO A 738 17.89 -15.95 4.86
CA PRO A 738 16.77 -16.63 4.22
C PRO A 738 15.48 -16.65 5.06
N ASP A 739 15.58 -16.60 6.38
CA ASP A 739 14.42 -16.66 7.30
C ASP A 739 13.76 -15.29 7.49
N ARG A 740 14.42 -14.25 6.99
CA ARG A 740 13.98 -12.88 7.11
C ARG A 740 12.70 -12.65 6.32
N LEU A 741 11.78 -11.90 6.92
CA LEU A 741 10.52 -11.54 6.27
C LEU A 741 10.73 -10.41 5.26
N ILE A 742 10.03 -10.54 4.15
CA ILE A 742 10.01 -9.65 3.00
C ILE A 742 8.55 -9.53 2.57
N THR A 743 8.16 -8.31 2.21
CA THR A 743 6.84 -8.01 1.67
C THR A 743 6.99 -7.67 0.20
N ILE A 744 6.26 -8.35 -0.69
CA ILE A 744 6.34 -8.18 -2.14
C ILE A 744 4.95 -7.79 -2.66
N PRO A 745 4.85 -6.88 -3.65
CA PRO A 745 3.57 -6.60 -4.31
C PRO A 745 3.00 -7.86 -4.96
N VAL A 746 1.67 -7.92 -5.06
CA VAL A 746 0.96 -8.90 -5.87
C VAL A 746 0.88 -8.36 -7.31
N PRO A 747 1.51 -8.97 -8.33
CA PRO A 747 1.54 -8.43 -9.70
C PRO A 747 0.18 -8.11 -10.33
N ALA A 748 -0.87 -8.84 -9.95
CA ALA A 748 -2.23 -8.60 -10.45
C ALA A 748 -2.93 -7.40 -9.79
N ASP A 749 -2.42 -6.94 -8.65
CA ASP A 749 -2.96 -5.83 -7.86
C ASP A 749 -1.83 -5.17 -7.06
N GLU A 750 -1.19 -4.16 -7.65
CA GLU A 750 -0.07 -3.42 -7.04
C GLU A 750 -0.44 -2.74 -5.69
N SER A 751 -1.73 -2.67 -5.35
CA SER A 751 -2.19 -2.17 -4.05
C SER A 751 -2.19 -3.23 -2.95
N LYS A 752 -2.08 -4.51 -3.31
CA LYS A 752 -2.01 -5.63 -2.37
C LYS A 752 -0.58 -6.13 -2.22
N MET A 753 -0.25 -6.49 -0.99
CA MET A 753 1.09 -6.90 -0.60
C MET A 753 1.01 -8.26 0.09
N HIS A 754 2.00 -9.12 -0.09
CA HIS A 754 2.07 -10.35 0.69
C HIS A 754 3.43 -10.52 1.32
N THR A 755 3.45 -11.08 2.54
CA THR A 755 4.66 -11.24 3.35
C THR A 755 5.05 -12.70 3.43
N ARG A 756 6.32 -12.99 3.11
CA ARG A 756 6.92 -14.33 3.15
C ARG A 756 8.36 -14.25 3.64
N THR A 757 8.99 -15.38 3.90
CA THR A 757 10.45 -15.38 4.09
C THR A 757 11.18 -15.15 2.77
N ILE A 758 12.41 -14.64 2.81
CA ILE A 758 13.26 -14.48 1.61
C ILE A 758 13.42 -15.82 0.90
N LEU A 759 13.60 -16.91 1.65
CA LEU A 759 13.64 -18.26 1.08
C LEU A 759 12.37 -18.58 0.30
N GLN A 760 11.20 -18.38 0.89
CA GLN A 760 9.93 -18.67 0.22
C GLN A 760 9.73 -17.81 -1.03
N ALA A 761 10.04 -16.52 -0.96
CA ALA A 761 9.93 -15.61 -2.10
C ALA A 761 10.82 -16.06 -3.28
N LEU A 762 12.12 -16.24 -3.03
CA LEU A 762 13.08 -16.63 -4.06
C LEU A 762 12.88 -18.08 -4.54
N GLN A 763 12.30 -18.94 -3.72
CA GLN A 763 12.04 -20.33 -4.07
C GLN A 763 10.77 -20.50 -4.90
N GLN A 764 9.68 -19.81 -4.52
CA GLN A 764 8.33 -20.14 -5.00
C GLN A 764 7.73 -19.07 -5.92
N GLN A 765 8.22 -17.83 -5.84
CA GLN A 765 7.65 -16.71 -6.58
C GLN A 765 8.64 -16.10 -7.59
N ILE A 766 9.89 -15.79 -7.22
CA ILE A 766 10.79 -15.00 -8.06
C ILE A 766 11.59 -15.88 -9.03
N ASP A 767 11.61 -15.54 -10.33
CA ASP A 767 12.32 -16.30 -11.38
C ASP A 767 13.84 -16.03 -11.41
N LEU A 768 14.49 -16.22 -10.27
CA LEU A 768 15.90 -15.90 -10.03
C LEU A 768 16.89 -16.64 -10.96
N PHE A 769 16.54 -17.86 -11.37
CA PHE A 769 17.37 -18.69 -12.27
C PHE A 769 16.83 -18.71 -13.70
N GLY A 770 15.87 -17.84 -14.01
CA GLY A 770 15.32 -17.64 -15.34
C GLY A 770 16.19 -16.78 -16.25
N ARG A 771 15.67 -16.51 -17.45
CA ARG A 771 16.35 -15.78 -18.52
C ARG A 771 16.11 -14.27 -18.41
N PRO A 772 17.15 -13.43 -18.17
CA PRO A 772 16.97 -11.99 -18.03
C PRO A 772 16.51 -11.31 -19.34
N PRO A 773 15.49 -10.45 -19.29
CA PRO A 773 15.15 -9.58 -20.41
C PRO A 773 16.22 -8.50 -20.60
N LYS A 774 16.18 -7.83 -21.75
CA LYS A 774 17.14 -6.76 -22.06
C LYS A 774 17.04 -5.58 -21.08
N SER A 775 15.84 -5.25 -20.60
CA SER A 775 15.58 -4.18 -19.62
C SER A 775 16.30 -4.39 -18.28
N PHE A 776 16.36 -5.64 -17.80
CA PHE A 776 17.00 -5.97 -16.53
C PHE A 776 18.46 -5.50 -16.46
N TYR A 777 19.20 -5.57 -17.57
CA TYR A 777 20.59 -5.10 -17.62
C TYR A 777 20.69 -3.59 -17.44
N THR A 778 19.77 -2.81 -18.04
CA THR A 778 19.71 -1.36 -17.83
C THR A 778 19.28 -1.00 -16.42
N ASP A 779 18.29 -1.69 -15.87
CA ASP A 779 17.73 -1.38 -14.55
C ASP A 779 18.75 -1.66 -13.44
N VAL A 780 19.46 -2.80 -13.52
CA VAL A 780 20.48 -3.16 -12.53
C VAL A 780 21.74 -2.28 -12.63
N ALA A 781 21.97 -1.60 -13.77
CA ALA A 781 23.10 -0.68 -13.93
C ALA A 781 23.02 0.52 -12.97
N GLU A 782 21.81 0.94 -12.57
CA GLU A 782 21.62 2.07 -11.65
C GLU A 782 22.19 1.80 -10.25
N TYR A 783 22.31 0.52 -9.90
CA TYR A 783 22.82 0.05 -8.61
C TYR A 783 24.31 -0.28 -8.65
N ALA A 784 25.00 0.00 -9.76
CA ALA A 784 26.42 -0.27 -9.92
C ALA A 784 27.30 0.83 -9.33
N SER A 785 27.99 0.51 -8.22
CA SER A 785 28.96 1.42 -7.60
C SER A 785 30.24 1.59 -8.43
N GLY A 786 30.59 0.60 -9.26
CA GLY A 786 31.72 0.68 -10.19
C GLY A 786 31.30 1.17 -11.58
N ASP A 787 32.03 2.14 -12.12
CA ASP A 787 31.75 2.69 -13.46
C ASP A 787 31.88 1.63 -14.57
N VAL A 788 32.83 0.68 -14.43
CA VAL A 788 33.05 -0.40 -15.41
C VAL A 788 31.81 -1.28 -15.58
N ASP A 789 31.24 -1.76 -14.47
CA ASP A 789 30.03 -2.58 -14.48
C ASP A 789 28.84 -1.75 -15.00
N ARG A 790 28.70 -0.50 -14.54
CA ARG A 790 27.63 0.41 -14.96
C ARG A 790 27.60 0.59 -16.48
N TYR A 791 28.74 0.88 -17.09
CA TYR A 791 28.82 1.08 -18.54
C TYR A 791 28.63 -0.23 -19.31
N ALA A 792 29.17 -1.35 -18.82
CA ALA A 792 28.98 -2.65 -19.47
C ALA A 792 27.51 -3.08 -19.48
N LEU A 793 26.80 -2.91 -18.37
CA LEU A 793 25.38 -3.21 -18.23
C LEU A 793 24.51 -2.32 -19.14
N ARG A 794 24.77 -1.00 -19.17
CA ARG A 794 24.11 -0.06 -20.09
C ARG A 794 24.35 -0.40 -21.56
N PHE A 795 25.57 -0.80 -21.91
CA PHE A 795 25.90 -1.21 -23.28
C PHE A 795 25.09 -2.44 -23.70
N ILE A 796 24.96 -3.46 -22.85
CA ILE A 796 24.16 -4.66 -23.17
C ILE A 796 22.68 -4.29 -23.39
N GLY A 797 22.15 -3.35 -22.60
CA GLY A 797 20.79 -2.85 -22.74
C GLY A 797 20.59 -1.88 -23.92
N SER A 798 21.65 -1.37 -24.56
CA SER A 798 21.56 -0.41 -25.67
C SER A 798 21.35 -1.10 -27.03
N PRO A 799 20.94 -0.37 -28.08
CA PRO A 799 20.88 -0.90 -29.44
C PRO A 799 22.20 -1.49 -29.95
N GLU A 800 23.33 -0.91 -29.55
CA GLU A 800 24.68 -1.34 -29.94
C GLU A 800 25.08 -2.69 -29.32
N GLY A 801 24.55 -3.01 -28.13
CA GLY A 801 24.84 -4.27 -27.42
C GLY A 801 23.97 -5.46 -27.82
N VAL A 802 23.09 -5.36 -28.82
CA VAL A 802 22.15 -6.44 -29.22
C VAL A 802 22.86 -7.77 -29.50
N SER A 803 24.03 -7.74 -30.14
CA SER A 803 24.80 -8.95 -30.43
C SER A 803 25.33 -9.62 -29.16
N THR A 804 25.76 -8.81 -28.18
CA THR A 804 26.22 -9.29 -26.88
C THR A 804 25.06 -9.86 -26.07
N PHE A 805 23.91 -9.15 -26.04
CA PHE A 805 22.69 -9.66 -25.43
C PHE A 805 22.28 -11.01 -26.05
N LYS A 806 22.22 -11.11 -27.38
CA LYS A 806 21.86 -12.36 -28.07
C LYS A 806 22.78 -13.52 -27.69
N LYS A 807 24.09 -13.29 -27.63
CA LYS A 807 25.06 -14.29 -27.18
C LYS A 807 24.79 -14.73 -25.74
N LEU A 808 24.64 -13.79 -24.81
CA LEU A 808 24.38 -14.11 -23.39
C LEU A 808 23.07 -14.89 -23.22
N SER A 809 22.06 -14.53 -24.02
CA SER A 809 20.69 -15.03 -23.90
C SER A 809 20.49 -16.40 -24.55
N GLU A 810 21.01 -16.62 -25.76
CA GLU A 810 20.77 -17.84 -26.56
C GLU A 810 21.93 -18.85 -26.51
N LYS A 811 23.17 -18.36 -26.40
CA LYS A 811 24.36 -19.23 -26.45
C LYS A 811 24.87 -19.55 -25.06
N ASP A 812 25.08 -18.53 -24.24
CA ASP A 812 25.66 -18.70 -22.90
C ASP A 812 24.57 -19.07 -21.87
N THR A 813 23.29 -18.84 -22.20
CA THR A 813 22.12 -19.15 -21.35
C THR A 813 22.24 -18.58 -19.93
N VAL A 814 22.65 -17.32 -19.86
CA VAL A 814 22.89 -16.58 -18.61
C VAL A 814 21.57 -16.35 -17.86
N THR A 815 21.60 -16.58 -16.55
CA THR A 815 20.48 -16.35 -15.63
C THR A 815 20.56 -15.00 -14.90
N PHE A 816 19.50 -14.56 -14.22
CA PHE A 816 19.56 -13.33 -13.40
C PHE A 816 20.66 -13.42 -12.34
N ALA A 817 20.74 -14.55 -11.64
CA ALA A 817 21.80 -14.82 -10.67
C ALA A 817 23.21 -14.75 -11.28
N ASP A 818 23.41 -15.23 -12.51
CA ASP A 818 24.72 -15.15 -13.20
C ASP A 818 25.10 -13.70 -13.54
N VAL A 819 24.13 -12.87 -13.98
CA VAL A 819 24.37 -11.44 -14.25
C VAL A 819 24.85 -10.75 -12.97
N LEU A 820 24.17 -10.96 -11.85
CA LEU A 820 24.55 -10.38 -10.55
C LEU A 820 25.94 -10.87 -10.09
N LYS A 821 26.26 -12.15 -10.29
CA LYS A 821 27.58 -12.72 -9.96
C LYS A 821 28.70 -12.15 -10.84
N LYS A 822 28.39 -11.84 -12.10
CA LYS A 822 29.34 -11.28 -13.07
C LYS A 822 29.61 -9.80 -12.84
N TYR A 823 28.58 -9.00 -12.57
CA TYR A 823 28.67 -7.55 -12.35
C TYR A 823 28.54 -7.22 -10.86
N LYS A 824 29.58 -7.56 -10.09
CA LYS A 824 29.54 -7.60 -8.62
C LYS A 824 29.24 -6.27 -7.95
N THR A 825 29.52 -5.14 -8.62
CA THR A 825 29.26 -3.81 -8.05
C THR A 825 27.80 -3.37 -8.22
N ALA A 826 27.03 -4.05 -9.08
CA ALA A 826 25.60 -3.82 -9.31
C ALA A 826 24.76 -4.62 -8.30
N ARG A 827 24.61 -4.06 -7.10
CA ARG A 827 23.97 -4.73 -5.95
C ARG A 827 22.75 -3.94 -5.45
N PRO A 828 21.56 -4.14 -6.04
CA PRO A 828 20.32 -3.67 -5.43
C PRO A 828 20.07 -4.34 -4.07
N GLY A 829 19.20 -3.75 -3.23
CA GLY A 829 18.67 -4.46 -2.06
C GLY A 829 17.84 -5.67 -2.47
N ILE A 830 17.69 -6.68 -1.61
CA ILE A 830 16.97 -7.93 -1.96
C ILE A 830 15.51 -7.67 -2.29
N GLU A 831 14.94 -6.71 -1.60
CA GLU A 831 13.61 -6.17 -1.80
C GLU A 831 13.43 -5.64 -3.22
N ARG A 832 14.30 -4.69 -3.62
CA ARG A 832 14.31 -4.14 -4.97
C ARG A 832 14.65 -5.20 -6.02
N LEU A 833 15.50 -6.16 -5.69
CA LEU A 833 15.84 -7.25 -6.59
C LEU A 833 14.61 -8.11 -6.92
N CYS A 834 13.75 -8.39 -5.93
CA CYS A 834 12.50 -9.12 -6.14
C CYS A 834 11.50 -8.34 -7.02
N GLU A 835 11.56 -7.01 -7.05
CA GLU A 835 10.75 -6.19 -7.97
C GLU A 835 11.32 -6.18 -9.39
N LEU A 836 12.65 -6.22 -9.53
CA LEU A 836 13.33 -6.21 -10.82
C LEU A 836 13.24 -7.56 -11.55
N ILE A 837 13.15 -8.66 -10.81
CA ILE A 837 13.02 -10.02 -11.35
C ILE A 837 11.54 -10.40 -11.32
N GLY A 838 10.96 -10.70 -12.48
CA GLY A 838 9.57 -11.13 -12.56
C GLY A 838 9.30 -12.51 -11.95
N ASP A 839 8.02 -12.85 -11.87
CA ASP A 839 7.57 -14.08 -11.22
C ASP A 839 7.77 -15.35 -12.06
N ILE A 840 7.91 -16.49 -11.37
CA ILE A 840 7.95 -17.84 -11.92
C ILE A 840 6.58 -18.14 -12.53
N LYS A 841 6.56 -18.26 -13.84
CA LYS A 841 5.38 -18.65 -14.61
C LYS A 841 5.06 -20.15 -14.42
N PRO A 842 3.78 -20.54 -14.35
CA PRO A 842 3.40 -21.94 -14.34
C PRO A 842 3.84 -22.64 -15.64
N ARG A 843 4.18 -23.92 -15.55
CA ARG A 843 4.51 -24.74 -16.72
C ARG A 843 3.37 -25.71 -17.00
N HIS A 844 2.82 -25.63 -18.21
CA HIS A 844 1.73 -26.48 -18.64
C HIS A 844 2.24 -27.82 -19.17
N TYR A 845 1.58 -28.90 -18.74
CA TYR A 845 1.81 -30.26 -19.20
C TYR A 845 0.49 -30.87 -19.64
N SER A 846 0.40 -31.41 -20.85
CA SER A 846 -0.81 -32.10 -21.31
C SER A 846 -1.10 -33.29 -20.38
N ILE A 847 -2.35 -33.40 -19.92
CA ILE A 847 -2.76 -34.42 -18.95
C ILE A 847 -2.76 -35.80 -19.62
N ALA A 848 -2.15 -36.79 -18.94
CA ALA A 848 -1.94 -38.14 -19.44
C ALA A 848 -2.99 -39.17 -18.98
N SER A 849 -4.09 -38.71 -18.37
CA SER A 849 -5.18 -39.55 -17.88
C SER A 849 -6.55 -38.97 -18.20
N ALA A 850 -7.56 -39.82 -18.41
CA ALA A 850 -8.96 -39.38 -18.46
C ALA A 850 -9.58 -39.41 -17.06
N GLN A 851 -10.10 -38.28 -16.56
CA GLN A 851 -10.69 -38.22 -15.21
C GLN A 851 -11.88 -39.19 -15.05
N SER A 852 -12.60 -39.45 -16.14
CA SER A 852 -13.67 -40.46 -16.21
C SER A 852 -13.22 -41.89 -15.95
N VAL A 853 -11.91 -42.18 -16.04
CA VAL A 853 -11.31 -43.48 -15.79
C VAL A 853 -10.57 -43.52 -14.45
N VAL A 854 -9.82 -42.46 -14.14
CA VAL A 854 -8.94 -42.45 -12.96
C VAL A 854 -9.56 -41.82 -11.70
N GLY A 855 -10.73 -41.18 -11.82
CA GLY A 855 -11.42 -40.54 -10.69
C GLY A 855 -10.70 -39.29 -10.18
N ASP A 856 -10.48 -39.21 -8.86
CA ASP A 856 -9.80 -38.08 -8.22
C ASP A 856 -8.25 -38.22 -8.32
N ARG A 857 -7.76 -38.37 -9.55
CA ARG A 857 -6.34 -38.49 -9.87
C ARG A 857 -6.04 -37.75 -11.18
N VAL A 858 -4.83 -37.19 -11.29
CA VAL A 858 -4.32 -36.63 -12.56
C VAL A 858 -2.91 -37.13 -12.83
N ASP A 859 -2.69 -37.62 -14.05
CA ASP A 859 -1.42 -38.23 -14.46
C ASP A 859 -0.67 -37.29 -15.42
N LEU A 860 0.67 -37.22 -15.32
CA LEU A 860 1.52 -36.51 -16.28
C LEU A 860 2.57 -37.44 -16.90
N LEU A 861 2.98 -37.11 -18.13
CA LEU A 861 4.15 -37.69 -18.79
C LEU A 861 5.14 -36.56 -19.08
N VAL A 862 6.32 -36.62 -18.45
CA VAL A 862 7.28 -35.51 -18.45
C VAL A 862 8.67 -36.01 -18.87
N VAL A 863 9.40 -35.17 -19.59
CA VAL A 863 10.83 -35.38 -19.90
C VAL A 863 11.67 -34.34 -19.19
N THR A 864 12.80 -34.73 -18.62
CA THR A 864 13.74 -33.77 -18.04
C THR A 864 14.35 -32.90 -19.14
N VAL A 865 14.52 -31.62 -18.81
CA VAL A 865 15.27 -30.68 -19.64
C VAL A 865 16.57 -30.37 -18.93
N ASP A 866 17.69 -30.71 -19.54
CA ASP A 866 19.03 -30.40 -19.08
C ASP A 866 19.97 -30.16 -20.26
N TRP A 867 20.94 -29.27 -20.07
CA TRP A 867 21.96 -28.92 -21.07
C TRP A 867 23.23 -28.44 -20.39
N ALA A 868 24.34 -28.40 -21.14
CA ALA A 868 25.57 -27.76 -20.68
C ALA A 868 25.75 -26.41 -21.38
N THR A 869 26.15 -25.38 -20.62
CA THR A 869 26.60 -24.11 -21.20
C THR A 869 27.87 -24.33 -22.04
N PRO A 870 28.28 -23.37 -22.89
CA PRO A 870 29.55 -23.45 -23.61
C PRO A 870 30.78 -23.62 -22.71
N GLU A 871 30.67 -23.22 -21.44
CA GLU A 871 31.70 -23.38 -20.40
C GLU A 871 31.62 -24.74 -19.68
N GLY A 872 30.67 -25.60 -20.06
CA GLY A 872 30.45 -26.92 -19.47
C GLY A 872 29.63 -26.92 -18.18
N THR A 873 29.07 -25.78 -17.77
CA THR A 873 28.23 -25.72 -16.56
C THR A 873 26.88 -26.37 -16.83
N PRO A 874 26.40 -27.31 -16.00
CA PRO A 874 25.09 -27.92 -16.19
C PRO A 874 23.96 -26.92 -15.88
N ARG A 875 22.91 -26.98 -16.69
CA ARG A 875 21.68 -26.20 -16.58
C ARG A 875 20.49 -27.12 -16.70
N TYR A 876 19.38 -26.73 -16.08
CA TYR A 876 18.20 -27.56 -15.94
C TYR A 876 16.94 -26.72 -16.17
N GLY A 877 15.92 -27.33 -16.78
CA GLY A 877 14.58 -26.77 -16.79
C GLY A 877 14.00 -26.79 -15.37
N GLN A 878 13.67 -25.60 -14.86
CA GLN A 878 13.22 -25.38 -13.48
C GLN A 878 12.10 -26.35 -13.08
N CYS A 879 10.97 -26.32 -13.78
CA CYS A 879 9.81 -27.14 -13.40
C CYS A 879 10.05 -28.64 -13.62
N THR A 880 10.74 -29.04 -14.69
CA THR A 880 11.06 -30.46 -14.91
C THR A 880 12.01 -31.03 -13.86
N ARG A 881 12.96 -30.22 -13.37
CA ARG A 881 13.85 -30.62 -12.27
C ARG A 881 13.12 -30.67 -10.94
N TYR A 882 12.20 -29.75 -10.69
CA TYR A 882 11.30 -29.79 -9.53
C TYR A 882 10.48 -31.09 -9.54
N LEU A 883 9.79 -31.37 -10.65
CA LEU A 883 8.96 -32.57 -10.84
C LEU A 883 9.77 -33.88 -10.72
N ALA A 884 10.94 -33.96 -11.34
CA ALA A 884 11.79 -35.15 -11.28
C ALA A 884 12.25 -35.50 -9.86
N ASN A 885 12.38 -34.50 -8.98
CA ASN A 885 12.84 -34.68 -7.60
C ASN A 885 11.70 -34.84 -6.58
N LEU A 886 10.44 -34.74 -6.99
CA LEU A 886 9.29 -34.90 -6.10
C LEU A 886 9.32 -36.23 -5.37
N LYS A 887 9.05 -36.18 -4.06
CA LYS A 887 8.86 -37.37 -3.22
C LYS A 887 7.38 -37.73 -3.14
N ILE A 888 7.10 -39.02 -2.99
CA ILE A 888 5.75 -39.50 -2.71
C ILE A 888 5.26 -38.85 -1.40
N GLY A 889 4.03 -38.34 -1.41
CA GLY A 889 3.43 -37.58 -0.32
C GLY A 889 3.69 -36.07 -0.37
N GLN A 890 4.57 -35.59 -1.24
CA GLN A 890 4.84 -34.16 -1.39
C GLN A 890 3.66 -33.45 -2.10
N LYS A 891 3.28 -32.29 -1.57
CA LYS A 891 2.21 -31.46 -2.14
C LYS A 891 2.74 -30.55 -3.25
N VAL A 892 1.92 -30.34 -4.27
CA VAL A 892 2.24 -29.53 -5.46
C VAL A 892 1.07 -28.60 -5.75
N THR A 893 1.37 -27.32 -5.98
CA THR A 893 0.35 -26.35 -6.42
C THR A 893 0.16 -26.46 -7.92
N VAL A 894 -1.09 -26.62 -8.36
CA VAL A 894 -1.45 -26.80 -9.76
C VAL A 894 -2.65 -25.93 -10.16
N SER A 895 -2.80 -25.65 -11.44
CA SER A 895 -3.96 -24.99 -12.07
C SER A 895 -4.38 -25.75 -13.33
N ILE A 896 -5.58 -25.50 -13.85
CA ILE A 896 -6.07 -26.13 -15.09
C ILE A 896 -6.06 -25.12 -16.22
N LYS A 897 -5.50 -25.52 -17.37
CA LYS A 897 -5.52 -24.74 -18.60
C LYS A 897 -6.38 -25.45 -19.66
N PRO A 898 -7.47 -24.82 -20.14
CA PRO A 898 -8.25 -25.35 -21.25
C PRO A 898 -7.41 -25.54 -22.52
N SER A 899 -7.72 -26.59 -23.29
CA SER A 899 -7.09 -26.90 -24.58
C SER A 899 -8.14 -27.20 -25.66
N VAL A 900 -7.75 -27.01 -26.92
CA VAL A 900 -8.52 -27.40 -28.11
C VAL A 900 -8.34 -28.89 -28.46
N MET A 901 -7.45 -29.61 -27.79
CA MET A 901 -7.21 -31.05 -27.99
C MET A 901 -8.30 -31.91 -27.34
N LYS A 902 -9.58 -31.71 -27.70
CA LYS A 902 -10.71 -32.47 -27.16
C LYS A 902 -11.01 -33.72 -27.99
N LEU A 903 -11.75 -34.69 -27.46
CA LEU A 903 -12.31 -35.78 -28.29
C LEU A 903 -13.49 -35.25 -29.12
N PRO A 904 -13.74 -35.81 -30.32
CA PRO A 904 -14.94 -35.51 -31.08
C PRO A 904 -16.21 -35.84 -30.28
N SER A 905 -17.26 -35.04 -30.46
CA SER A 905 -18.54 -35.22 -29.75
C SER A 905 -19.24 -36.54 -30.11
N ASN A 906 -19.03 -37.03 -31.33
CA ASN A 906 -19.50 -38.32 -31.79
C ASN A 906 -18.37 -39.37 -31.66
N PRO A 907 -18.49 -40.39 -30.79
CA PRO A 907 -17.46 -41.42 -30.61
C PRO A 907 -17.26 -42.33 -31.83
N LYS A 908 -18.17 -42.30 -32.82
CA LYS A 908 -18.04 -43.05 -34.08
C LYS A 908 -17.17 -42.34 -35.13
N GLN A 909 -16.85 -41.07 -34.91
CA GLN A 909 -16.06 -40.28 -35.85
C GLN A 909 -14.61 -40.79 -35.87
N PRO A 910 -13.99 -41.01 -37.04
CA PRO A 910 -12.61 -41.48 -37.15
C PRO A 910 -11.61 -40.56 -36.46
N LEU A 911 -10.61 -41.16 -35.80
CA LEU A 911 -9.63 -40.43 -35.01
C LEU A 911 -8.21 -40.78 -35.47
N ILE A 912 -7.44 -39.76 -35.88
CA ILE A 912 -6.05 -39.90 -36.29
C ILE A 912 -5.18 -39.13 -35.29
N MET A 913 -4.34 -39.83 -34.56
CA MET A 913 -3.49 -39.28 -33.50
C MET A 913 -2.02 -39.50 -33.83
N ALA A 914 -1.22 -38.44 -33.77
CA ALA A 914 0.22 -38.49 -33.99
C ALA A 914 0.96 -37.94 -32.75
N GLY A 915 1.54 -38.83 -31.94
CA GLY A 915 2.21 -38.50 -30.69
C GLY A 915 3.71 -38.78 -30.74
N LEU A 916 4.53 -37.75 -30.51
CA LEU A 916 5.99 -37.86 -30.54
C LEU A 916 6.59 -37.72 -29.14
N GLY A 917 7.23 -38.77 -28.65
CA GLY A 917 7.79 -38.80 -27.30
C GLY A 917 6.74 -38.45 -26.24
N THR A 918 6.96 -37.37 -25.48
CA THR A 918 6.01 -36.89 -24.47
C THR A 918 4.67 -36.41 -25.05
N GLY A 919 4.58 -36.19 -26.36
CA GLY A 919 3.31 -35.97 -27.06
C GLY A 919 2.36 -37.17 -27.02
N ALA A 920 2.77 -38.32 -26.47
CA ALA A 920 1.87 -39.43 -26.15
C ALA A 920 0.92 -39.13 -24.97
N ALA A 921 1.18 -38.10 -24.16
CA ALA A 921 0.39 -37.77 -22.97
C ALA A 921 -1.12 -37.65 -23.25
N PRO A 922 -1.59 -36.69 -24.08
CA PRO A 922 -3.03 -36.52 -24.32
C PRO A 922 -3.65 -37.76 -24.97
N PHE A 923 -2.91 -38.46 -25.82
CA PHE A 923 -3.42 -39.65 -26.50
C PHE A 923 -3.58 -40.85 -25.58
N ARG A 924 -2.77 -40.98 -24.53
CA ARG A 924 -3.04 -41.95 -23.46
C ARG A 924 -4.39 -41.67 -22.79
N ALA A 925 -4.69 -40.40 -22.49
CA ALA A 925 -5.98 -40.03 -21.92
C ALA A 925 -7.14 -40.34 -22.88
N PHE A 926 -6.98 -40.04 -24.18
CA PHE A 926 -7.97 -40.36 -25.21
C PHE A 926 -8.25 -41.87 -25.25
N LEU A 927 -7.18 -42.68 -25.35
CA LEU A 927 -7.28 -44.13 -25.42
C LEU A 927 -7.93 -44.74 -24.17
N GLN A 928 -7.61 -44.24 -22.98
CA GLN A 928 -8.27 -44.65 -21.73
C GLN A 928 -9.78 -44.42 -21.79
N HIS A 929 -10.21 -43.25 -22.25
CA HIS A 929 -11.63 -42.94 -22.35
C HIS A 929 -12.33 -43.78 -23.42
N LEU A 930 -11.73 -43.94 -24.60
CA LEU A 930 -12.29 -44.78 -25.66
C LEU A 930 -12.40 -46.25 -25.23
N ALA A 931 -11.42 -46.76 -24.48
CA ALA A 931 -11.48 -48.08 -23.88
C ALA A 931 -12.64 -48.21 -22.87
N LEU A 932 -12.89 -47.17 -22.06
CA LEU A 932 -14.04 -47.12 -21.15
C LEU A 932 -15.36 -47.17 -21.93
N LEU A 933 -15.54 -46.36 -22.98
CA LEU A 933 -16.73 -46.38 -23.83
C LEU A 933 -16.97 -47.77 -24.43
N LYS A 934 -15.91 -48.36 -24.99
CA LYS A 934 -15.97 -49.71 -25.56
C LYS A 934 -16.33 -50.77 -24.51
N SER A 935 -15.81 -50.66 -23.29
CA SER A 935 -16.14 -51.56 -22.18
C SER A 935 -17.60 -51.47 -21.73
N LYS A 936 -18.25 -50.32 -21.97
CA LYS A 936 -19.69 -50.09 -21.74
C LYS A 936 -20.57 -50.58 -22.90
N GLY A 937 -19.97 -51.10 -23.97
CA GLY A 937 -20.67 -51.55 -25.17
C GLY A 937 -21.02 -50.43 -26.15
N GLU A 938 -20.43 -49.24 -26.01
CA GLU A 938 -20.59 -48.16 -26.98
C GLU A 938 -19.73 -48.42 -28.22
N GLU A 939 -20.26 -48.05 -29.39
CA GLU A 939 -19.56 -48.20 -30.66
C GLU A 939 -18.58 -47.03 -30.86
N VAL A 940 -17.30 -47.37 -31.01
CA VAL A 940 -16.21 -46.42 -31.25
C VAL A 940 -15.73 -46.55 -32.70
N GLY A 941 -15.50 -45.42 -33.36
CA GLY A 941 -15.00 -45.34 -34.72
C GLY A 941 -13.56 -45.83 -34.87
N PRO A 942 -13.02 -45.87 -36.10
CA PRO A 942 -11.65 -46.31 -36.33
C PRO A 942 -10.63 -45.33 -35.71
N VAL A 943 -9.66 -45.87 -34.97
CA VAL A 943 -8.61 -45.10 -34.27
C VAL A 943 -7.24 -45.45 -34.86
N TYR A 944 -6.59 -44.48 -35.48
CA TYR A 944 -5.25 -44.58 -36.02
C TYR A 944 -4.28 -43.84 -35.09
N TYR A 945 -3.32 -44.56 -34.52
CA TYR A 945 -2.33 -43.98 -33.60
C TYR A 945 -0.91 -44.14 -34.14
N TYR A 946 -0.28 -43.02 -34.47
CA TYR A 946 1.11 -42.93 -34.88
C TYR A 946 1.97 -42.48 -33.70
N PHE A 947 2.86 -43.35 -33.24
CA PHE A 947 3.78 -43.05 -32.15
C PHE A 947 5.21 -43.04 -32.66
N GLY A 948 5.98 -42.01 -32.27
CA GLY A 948 7.39 -41.89 -32.65
C GLY A 948 8.33 -41.65 -31.46
N SER A 949 9.43 -42.40 -31.42
CA SER A 949 10.51 -42.19 -30.46
C SER A 949 11.89 -42.59 -31.01
N ARG A 950 12.94 -42.50 -30.18
CA ARG A 950 14.31 -42.82 -30.62
C ARG A 950 14.52 -44.33 -30.80
N TYR A 951 14.28 -45.10 -29.75
CA TYR A 951 14.53 -46.55 -29.71
C TYR A 951 13.33 -47.25 -29.07
N GLN A 952 12.95 -48.40 -29.61
CA GLN A 952 11.87 -49.21 -29.00
C GLN A 952 12.23 -49.66 -27.58
N GLY A 953 13.47 -50.14 -27.37
CA GLY A 953 13.91 -50.65 -26.07
C GLY A 953 14.14 -49.59 -24.98
N ALA A 954 14.08 -48.30 -25.30
CA ALA A 954 14.40 -47.23 -24.35
C ALA A 954 13.32 -46.15 -24.21
N GLU A 955 12.62 -45.79 -25.29
CA GLU A 955 11.62 -44.72 -25.32
C GLU A 955 10.26 -45.18 -25.91
N TYR A 956 9.91 -46.47 -25.81
CA TYR A 956 8.55 -46.91 -26.14
C TYR A 956 7.60 -46.64 -24.96
N LEU A 957 7.28 -45.36 -24.77
CA LEU A 957 6.51 -44.85 -23.64
C LEU A 957 5.11 -45.48 -23.60
N TYR A 958 4.77 -46.11 -22.47
CA TYR A 958 3.53 -46.88 -22.30
C TYR A 958 3.32 -47.99 -23.35
N GLY A 959 4.39 -48.57 -23.90
CA GLY A 959 4.31 -49.62 -24.92
C GLY A 959 3.37 -50.77 -24.54
N GLU A 960 3.43 -51.24 -23.28
CA GLU A 960 2.53 -52.28 -22.78
C GLU A 960 1.04 -51.88 -22.84
N GLU A 961 0.71 -50.62 -22.52
CA GLU A 961 -0.67 -50.11 -22.63
C GLU A 961 -1.10 -49.99 -24.10
N ILE A 962 -0.22 -49.51 -24.97
CA ILE A 962 -0.48 -49.36 -26.41
C ILE A 962 -0.77 -50.72 -27.05
N GLU A 963 0.07 -51.73 -26.78
CA GLU A 963 -0.13 -53.09 -27.29
C GLU A 963 -1.44 -53.71 -26.76
N ALA A 964 -1.79 -53.46 -25.50
CA ALA A 964 -3.08 -53.87 -24.96
C ALA A 964 -4.26 -53.21 -25.69
N PHE A 965 -4.19 -51.90 -25.97
CA PHE A 965 -5.23 -51.20 -26.73
C PHE A 965 -5.35 -51.68 -28.18
N VAL A 966 -4.26 -52.15 -28.80
CA VAL A 966 -4.31 -52.80 -30.12
C VAL A 966 -5.01 -54.16 -30.02
N LEU A 967 -4.65 -54.99 -29.03
CA LEU A 967 -5.26 -56.31 -28.82
C LEU A 967 -6.76 -56.22 -28.51
N ASP A 968 -7.17 -55.24 -27.70
CA ASP A 968 -8.58 -54.98 -27.36
C ASP A 968 -9.33 -54.27 -28.50
N GLY A 969 -8.64 -53.93 -29.59
CA GLY A 969 -9.17 -53.24 -30.77
C GLY A 969 -9.66 -51.82 -30.49
N VAL A 970 -9.17 -51.18 -29.43
CA VAL A 970 -9.36 -49.74 -29.20
C VAL A 970 -8.56 -48.95 -30.22
N ILE A 971 -7.33 -49.39 -30.52
CA ILE A 971 -6.53 -48.89 -31.65
C ILE A 971 -6.77 -49.80 -32.85
N SER A 972 -7.33 -49.26 -33.92
CA SER A 972 -7.56 -49.98 -35.17
C SER A 972 -6.27 -50.15 -35.98
N ARG A 973 -5.38 -49.16 -35.93
CA ARG A 973 -4.08 -49.17 -36.63
C ARG A 973 -3.02 -48.43 -35.81
N ALA A 974 -1.93 -49.11 -35.49
CA ALA A 974 -0.78 -48.52 -34.81
C ALA A 974 0.41 -48.32 -35.77
N GLY A 975 0.83 -47.07 -35.97
CA GLY A 975 2.02 -46.70 -36.75
C GLY A 975 3.20 -46.37 -35.84
N LEU A 976 3.96 -47.39 -35.44
CA LEU A 976 5.10 -47.24 -34.53
C LEU A 976 6.38 -46.91 -35.31
N ALA A 977 7.04 -45.81 -34.97
CA ALA A 977 8.25 -45.33 -35.64
C ALA A 977 9.41 -45.14 -34.66
N PHE A 978 10.46 -45.95 -34.81
CA PHE A 978 11.67 -45.88 -33.99
C PHE A 978 12.86 -45.41 -34.83
N SER A 979 13.26 -44.16 -34.62
CA SER A 979 14.16 -43.44 -35.54
C SER A 979 15.62 -43.91 -35.51
N ARG A 980 16.03 -44.72 -34.52
CA ARG A 980 17.42 -45.12 -34.29
C ARG A 980 17.64 -46.64 -34.14
N ASP A 981 16.61 -47.48 -34.30
CA ASP A 981 16.72 -48.94 -34.17
C ASP A 981 17.39 -49.61 -35.39
N GLY A 982 17.39 -48.92 -36.55
CA GLY A 982 17.98 -49.42 -37.80
C GLY A 982 18.95 -48.45 -38.46
N PRO A 983 19.54 -48.83 -39.61
CA PRO A 983 20.46 -47.97 -40.35
C PRO A 983 19.79 -46.75 -41.00
N ASN A 984 18.48 -46.83 -41.25
CA ASN A 984 17.67 -45.74 -41.81
C ASN A 984 16.78 -45.12 -40.74
N LYS A 985 16.60 -43.79 -40.79
CA LYS A 985 15.70 -43.09 -39.87
C LYS A 985 14.25 -43.32 -40.28
N VAL A 986 13.47 -43.94 -39.39
CA VAL A 986 12.02 -44.13 -39.56
C VAL A 986 11.27 -43.13 -38.69
N TYR A 987 10.41 -42.32 -39.30
CA TYR A 987 9.59 -41.32 -38.61
C TYR A 987 8.09 -41.57 -38.87
N ILE A 988 7.23 -40.86 -38.13
CA ILE A 988 5.77 -41.05 -38.21
C ILE A 988 5.20 -40.76 -39.59
N GLN A 989 5.73 -39.76 -40.32
CA GLN A 989 5.30 -39.44 -41.67
C GLN A 989 5.55 -40.60 -42.64
N HIS A 990 6.61 -41.40 -42.44
CA HIS A 990 6.84 -42.60 -43.25
C HIS A 990 5.76 -43.66 -43.00
N LYS A 991 5.30 -43.79 -41.74
CA LYS A 991 4.19 -44.67 -41.38
C LYS A 991 2.85 -44.16 -41.91
N MET A 992 2.60 -42.86 -41.84
CA MET A 992 1.41 -42.26 -42.43
C MET A 992 1.35 -42.45 -43.94
N LEU A 993 2.49 -42.39 -44.65
CA LEU A 993 2.55 -42.65 -46.09
C LEU A 993 2.17 -44.10 -46.45
N GLU A 994 2.51 -45.08 -45.61
CA GLU A 994 2.08 -46.49 -45.78
C GLU A 994 0.53 -46.59 -45.75
N ASP A 995 -0.14 -45.73 -44.98
CA ASP A 995 -1.58 -45.72 -44.73
C ASP A 995 -2.33 -44.60 -45.51
N SER A 996 -1.69 -44.00 -46.52
CA SER A 996 -2.16 -42.76 -47.21
C SER A 996 -3.63 -42.79 -47.67
N GLU A 997 -4.07 -43.89 -48.29
CA GLU A 997 -5.42 -44.01 -48.84
C GLU A 997 -6.49 -44.00 -47.73
N ALA A 998 -6.24 -44.73 -46.64
CA ALA A 998 -7.13 -44.77 -45.49
C ALA A 998 -7.17 -43.41 -44.77
N LEU A 999 -6.03 -42.75 -44.61
CA LEU A 999 -5.97 -41.41 -44.00
C LEU A 999 -6.75 -40.37 -44.81
N ALA A 1000 -6.63 -40.39 -46.13
CA ALA A 1000 -7.36 -39.48 -47.00
C ALA A 1000 -8.87 -39.73 -46.95
N GLN A 1001 -9.31 -40.99 -46.95
CA GLN A 1001 -10.71 -41.35 -46.77
C GLN A 1001 -11.25 -40.89 -45.40
N MET A 1002 -10.52 -41.20 -44.31
CA MET A 1002 -10.91 -40.82 -42.96
C MET A 1002 -11.09 -39.31 -42.84
N LEU A 1003 -10.17 -38.51 -43.39
CA LEU A 1003 -10.25 -37.05 -43.33
C LEU A 1003 -11.33 -36.47 -44.24
N HIS A 1004 -11.44 -36.97 -45.48
CA HIS A 1004 -12.31 -36.35 -46.49
C HIS A 1004 -13.74 -36.87 -46.49
N ASP A 1005 -13.91 -38.20 -46.50
CA ASP A 1005 -15.23 -38.83 -46.71
C ASP A 1005 -15.93 -39.18 -45.38
N ASP A 1006 -15.17 -39.55 -44.35
CA ASP A 1006 -15.71 -40.01 -43.06
C ASP A 1006 -15.71 -38.92 -41.97
N GLU A 1007 -15.41 -37.68 -42.35
CA GLU A 1007 -15.35 -36.50 -41.49
C GLU A 1007 -14.43 -36.63 -40.26
N GLY A 1008 -13.38 -37.46 -40.32
CA GLY A 1008 -12.45 -37.72 -39.21
C GLY A 1008 -11.66 -36.50 -38.73
N VAL A 1009 -11.01 -36.67 -37.57
CA VAL A 1009 -10.21 -35.65 -36.90
C VAL A 1009 -8.75 -36.06 -36.77
N PHE A 1010 -7.84 -35.12 -37.04
CA PHE A 1010 -6.41 -35.29 -36.90
C PHE A 1010 -5.84 -34.47 -35.75
N TYR A 1011 -5.04 -35.11 -34.91
CA TYR A 1011 -4.29 -34.50 -33.82
C TYR A 1011 -2.81 -34.79 -33.95
N LEU A 1012 -1.97 -33.76 -33.80
CA LEU A 1012 -0.52 -33.90 -33.61
C LEU A 1012 -0.13 -33.27 -32.27
N CYS A 1013 0.59 -34.04 -31.45
CA CYS A 1013 1.18 -33.54 -30.21
C CYS A 1013 2.68 -33.88 -30.15
N GLY A 1014 3.51 -32.88 -29.83
CA GLY A 1014 4.95 -33.06 -29.70
C GLY A 1014 5.79 -31.85 -30.16
N PRO A 1015 7.04 -32.06 -30.61
CA PRO A 1015 7.90 -30.97 -31.05
C PRO A 1015 7.44 -30.38 -32.40
N THR A 1016 7.84 -29.14 -32.70
CA THR A 1016 7.47 -28.41 -33.93
C THR A 1016 8.14 -28.87 -35.22
N TRP A 1017 9.33 -29.48 -35.16
CA TRP A 1017 10.11 -29.86 -36.36
C TRP A 1017 9.45 -30.82 -37.36
N PRO A 1018 8.56 -31.77 -37.00
CA PRO A 1018 7.93 -32.71 -37.93
C PRO A 1018 6.64 -32.17 -38.56
N VAL A 1019 6.15 -30.99 -38.14
CA VAL A 1019 4.90 -30.41 -38.65
C VAL A 1019 4.91 -30.27 -40.18
N PRO A 1020 5.99 -29.77 -40.83
CA PRO A 1020 6.03 -29.67 -42.28
C PRO A 1020 5.94 -31.04 -42.97
N ASP A 1021 6.69 -32.03 -42.48
CA ASP A 1021 6.73 -33.38 -43.07
C ASP A 1021 5.38 -34.10 -42.93
N VAL A 1022 4.70 -33.93 -41.80
CA VAL A 1022 3.36 -34.48 -41.54
C VAL A 1022 2.32 -33.82 -42.45
N TYR A 1023 2.40 -32.49 -42.60
CA TYR A 1023 1.55 -31.74 -43.52
C TYR A 1023 1.72 -32.22 -44.96
N GLU A 1024 2.97 -32.36 -45.43
CA GLU A 1024 3.27 -32.88 -46.76
C GLU A 1024 2.74 -34.30 -46.96
N ALA A 1025 2.87 -35.19 -45.96
CA ALA A 1025 2.35 -36.55 -46.04
C ALA A 1025 0.83 -36.59 -46.22
N LEU A 1026 0.09 -35.76 -45.47
CA LEU A 1026 -1.37 -35.67 -45.57
C LEU A 1026 -1.83 -35.02 -46.88
N VAL A 1027 -1.17 -33.96 -47.33
CA VAL A 1027 -1.46 -33.34 -48.64
C VAL A 1027 -1.23 -34.33 -49.77
N ASN A 1028 -0.11 -35.06 -49.76
CA ASN A 1028 0.19 -36.09 -50.76
C ASN A 1028 -0.85 -37.22 -50.75
N ALA A 1029 -1.33 -37.62 -49.57
CA ALA A 1029 -2.40 -38.59 -49.43
C ALA A 1029 -3.71 -38.12 -50.09
N LEU A 1030 -4.12 -36.87 -49.81
CA LEU A 1030 -5.33 -36.25 -50.39
C LEU A 1030 -5.24 -36.09 -51.91
N VAL A 1031 -4.09 -35.65 -52.42
CA VAL A 1031 -3.81 -35.54 -53.87
C VAL A 1031 -3.98 -36.88 -54.57
N LYS A 1032 -3.39 -37.95 -54.00
CA LYS A 1032 -3.49 -39.30 -54.56
C LYS A 1032 -4.92 -39.85 -54.53
N TYR A 1033 -5.72 -39.47 -53.53
CA TYR A 1033 -7.06 -40.00 -53.30
C TYR A 1033 -8.14 -39.38 -54.21
N LYS A 1034 -8.15 -38.05 -54.40
CA LYS A 1034 -9.18 -37.35 -55.21
C LYS A 1034 -8.69 -36.82 -56.56
N GLY A 1035 -7.39 -36.94 -56.88
CA GLY A 1035 -6.81 -36.34 -58.09
C GLY A 1035 -6.82 -34.80 -58.06
N SER A 1036 -6.89 -34.21 -56.87
CA SER A 1036 -6.83 -32.76 -56.65
C SER A 1036 -5.40 -32.24 -56.82
N ASP A 1037 -5.25 -30.99 -57.28
CA ASP A 1037 -3.96 -30.30 -57.32
C ASP A 1037 -3.42 -30.05 -55.89
N PRO A 1038 -2.09 -30.13 -55.63
CA PRO A 1038 -1.51 -29.99 -54.29
C PRO A 1038 -1.91 -28.71 -53.55
N ILE A 1039 -2.13 -27.61 -54.26
CA ILE A 1039 -2.57 -26.35 -53.65
C ILE A 1039 -3.94 -26.51 -53.02
N LYS A 1040 -4.90 -27.10 -53.76
CA LYS A 1040 -6.27 -27.31 -53.28
C LYS A 1040 -6.33 -28.32 -52.12
N ALA A 1041 -5.49 -29.34 -52.14
CA ALA A 1041 -5.39 -30.31 -51.04
C ALA A 1041 -4.84 -29.64 -49.76
N GLY A 1042 -3.86 -28.73 -49.91
CA GLY A 1042 -3.36 -27.91 -48.82
C GLY A 1042 -4.40 -26.94 -48.26
N GLU A 1043 -5.10 -26.21 -49.14
CA GLU A 1043 -6.20 -25.31 -48.75
C GLU A 1043 -7.31 -26.05 -47.98
N TYR A 1044 -7.67 -27.26 -48.42
CA TYR A 1044 -8.62 -28.11 -47.71
C TYR A 1044 -8.12 -28.54 -46.33
N LEU A 1045 -6.87 -29.01 -46.22
CA LEU A 1045 -6.32 -29.42 -44.92
C LEU A 1045 -6.22 -28.23 -43.94
N GLU A 1046 -5.91 -27.04 -44.43
CA GLU A 1046 -5.90 -25.82 -43.64
C GLU A 1046 -7.32 -25.38 -43.22
N SER A 1047 -8.34 -25.55 -44.08
CA SER A 1047 -9.73 -25.24 -43.70
C SER A 1047 -10.24 -26.12 -42.56
N LEU A 1048 -9.72 -27.35 -42.44
CA LEU A 1048 -10.04 -28.23 -41.31
C LEU A 1048 -9.57 -27.69 -39.94
N LYS A 1049 -8.67 -26.70 -39.88
CA LYS A 1049 -8.32 -26.02 -38.63
C LYS A 1049 -9.49 -25.22 -38.07
N GLU A 1050 -10.25 -24.56 -38.94
CA GLU A 1050 -11.43 -23.77 -38.55
C GLU A 1050 -12.58 -24.67 -38.08
N GLU A 1051 -12.63 -25.91 -38.61
CA GLU A 1051 -13.56 -26.95 -38.17
C GLU A 1051 -13.11 -27.69 -36.89
N GLU A 1052 -11.96 -27.35 -36.31
CA GLU A 1052 -11.31 -28.07 -35.21
C GLU A 1052 -11.03 -29.55 -35.53
N ARG A 1053 -10.89 -29.89 -36.82
CA ARG A 1053 -10.64 -31.24 -37.33
C ARG A 1053 -9.17 -31.51 -37.71
N TYR A 1054 -8.34 -30.48 -37.72
CA TYR A 1054 -6.89 -30.57 -37.85
C TYR A 1054 -6.21 -29.75 -36.73
N VAL A 1055 -5.88 -30.41 -35.63
CA VAL A 1055 -5.45 -29.76 -34.37
C VAL A 1055 -3.99 -30.10 -34.07
N LEU A 1056 -3.17 -29.07 -33.86
CA LEU A 1056 -1.74 -29.19 -33.59
C LEU A 1056 -1.42 -28.58 -32.22
N GLU A 1057 -1.00 -29.40 -31.26
CA GLU A 1057 -0.51 -28.95 -29.94
C GLU A 1057 0.99 -29.23 -29.85
N VAL A 1058 1.79 -28.28 -30.37
CA VAL A 1058 3.23 -28.43 -30.53
C VAL A 1058 4.03 -27.43 -29.69
N TYR A 1059 5.22 -27.85 -29.24
CA TYR A 1059 6.09 -27.08 -28.33
C TYR A 1059 7.57 -27.03 -28.74
#